data_AF-A0A2Z3HTP9-F1
#
_entry.id   AF-A0A2Z3HTP9-F1
#
_cell.length_a   1.000
_cell.length_b   1.000
_cell.length_c   1.000
_cell.angle_alpha   90.00
_cell.angle_beta   90.00
_cell.angle_gamma   90.00
#
_symmetry.space_group_name_H-M   'P 1'
#
loop_
_entity.id
_entity.type
_entity.pdbx_description
1 polymer ?
#
loop_
_entity_poly.entity_id
_entity_poly.type
_entity_poly.pdbx_seq_one_letter_code
_entity_poly.pdbx_strand_id
1 'polypeptide(L)'
;MSDIDLTQLDRALAAAHQPALQAALVHLTGQDHWLRPEWTPAYVPLSRGDTGVPEAEQQKFLAEAKVALVEWFTNGRGRTHQPSAAALRRMMSFVAGAEIPEGYADFLVDELSLGETNTKTPVWDSPRLKDSAARMHVLVIGAGMSGLLTGIRLSQAGVSYEIVDKNPDVGGTWFENTYPGCRVDSSNHIYSYSFEPNHHWPQHFSTQPILLDYFRGVADRYDLRGKIAFETEVETLDWDESRALWKVTVKDRAGARRVIEANAVITAVGQLNRPRMPDIKGRDRFAGPAFHSARWRHDVDLTGKRVAVIGTGASAYQFVPEIAGKVGSLTIIQRTPPWGFPVPHYHEDVPDGMNWLMEHVPYYDKWYRFWMFWMVTDGLLPMVQADPGWNGPQTAVSAANLEFREMIAAAIAAQAPTRPDLVEKVVPTYPVGGKRSLLDNGVWMAALQRDNVSLVTDGITEITEAGIVTADGTARDFDVIIYGTGFHASKFLEPMKIRGRGAADLHATWDGDPRAYLGMTTPGFPNLFMIYGPNTNIVVNGSIIFFSECSVRYIVGCLKMLAETGARAMEPKREVHDAFNARVDAANGLMAWGAPQVSSWYKNEKGRVTQNWPFALVDYWRATLAPDPGDFRIEKAAEPVA
;
A
#
# COMPACT_ATOMS: atom_id res chain seq x y z
N MET A 1 14.46 -4.82 40.70
CA MET A 1 15.05 -5.64 39.63
C MET A 1 13.91 -6.53 39.14
N SER A 2 13.39 -6.32 37.94
CA SER A 2 12.37 -7.24 37.42
C SER A 2 13.11 -8.49 36.96
N ASP A 3 12.95 -9.59 37.70
CA ASP A 3 13.45 -10.89 37.24
C ASP A 3 12.84 -11.16 35.87
N ILE A 4 13.69 -11.36 34.87
CA ILE A 4 13.24 -11.81 33.56
C ILE A 4 12.62 -13.19 33.72
N ASP A 5 11.39 -13.37 33.25
CA ASP A 5 10.77 -14.68 33.17
C ASP A 5 11.52 -15.52 32.11
N LEU A 6 12.35 -16.45 32.58
CA LEU A 6 13.16 -17.30 31.72
C LEU A 6 12.30 -18.24 30.87
N THR A 7 11.13 -18.65 31.35
CA THR A 7 10.20 -19.47 30.57
C THR A 7 9.57 -18.65 29.45
N GLN A 8 9.24 -17.38 29.71
CA GLN A 8 8.81 -16.46 28.66
C GLN A 8 9.92 -16.22 27.62
N LEU A 9 11.16 -16.01 28.07
CA LEU A 9 12.30 -15.82 27.17
C LEU A 9 12.56 -17.05 26.29
N ASP A 10 12.45 -18.26 26.84
CA ASP A 10 12.60 -19.50 26.07
C ASP A 10 11.55 -19.62 24.96
N ARG A 11 10.29 -19.30 25.26
CA ARG A 11 9.22 -19.23 24.26
C ARG A 11 9.47 -18.14 23.20
N ALA A 12 10.02 -17.01 23.63
CA ALA A 12 10.38 -15.91 22.74
C ALA A 12 11.48 -16.31 21.75
N LEU A 13 12.54 -16.93 22.24
CA LEU A 13 13.66 -17.39 21.43
C LEU A 13 13.27 -18.50 20.44
N ALA A 14 12.38 -19.41 20.84
CA ALA A 14 11.86 -20.45 19.95
C ALA A 14 11.08 -19.88 18.76
N ALA A 15 10.47 -18.70 18.92
CA ALA A 15 9.72 -18.00 17.87
C ALA A 15 10.54 -16.94 17.12
N ALA A 16 11.83 -16.78 17.44
CA ALA A 16 12.64 -15.68 16.94
C ALA A 16 12.96 -15.84 15.45
N HIS A 17 12.74 -14.79 14.67
CA HIS A 17 13.50 -14.57 13.44
C HIS A 17 14.99 -14.32 13.77
N GLN A 18 15.81 -15.37 13.63
CA GLN A 18 17.20 -15.36 14.10
C GLN A 18 18.08 -14.28 13.46
N PRO A 19 18.04 -14.01 12.14
CA PRO A 19 18.84 -12.94 11.55
C PRO A 19 18.54 -11.57 12.16
N ALA A 20 17.27 -11.29 12.44
CA ALA A 20 16.87 -10.04 13.10
C ALA A 20 17.37 -9.98 14.55
N LEU A 21 17.31 -11.10 15.27
CA LEU A 21 17.82 -11.19 16.63
C LEU A 21 19.35 -11.02 16.69
N GLN A 22 20.10 -11.60 15.75
CA GLN A 22 21.55 -11.45 15.66
C GLN A 22 21.94 -9.99 15.46
N ALA A 23 21.28 -9.29 14.54
CA ALA A 23 21.52 -7.86 14.33
C ALA A 23 21.13 -7.01 15.55
N ALA A 24 20.03 -7.34 16.24
CA ALA A 24 19.66 -6.70 17.50
C ALA A 24 20.74 -6.92 18.59
N LEU A 25 21.30 -8.13 18.71
CA LEU A 25 22.33 -8.44 19.69
C LEU A 25 23.64 -7.67 19.44
N VAL A 26 23.98 -7.32 18.20
CA VAL A 26 25.08 -6.39 17.91
C VAL A 26 24.83 -5.03 18.56
N HIS A 27 23.61 -4.49 18.48
CA HIS A 27 23.26 -3.25 19.19
C HIS A 27 23.32 -3.42 20.71
N LEU A 28 22.84 -4.54 21.26
CA LEU A 28 22.81 -4.72 22.72
C LEU A 28 24.20 -4.92 23.31
N THR A 29 25.09 -5.63 22.62
CA THR A 29 26.40 -6.04 23.15
C THR A 29 27.58 -5.22 22.63
N GLY A 30 27.43 -4.57 21.47
CA GLY A 30 28.51 -3.87 20.78
C GLY A 30 29.52 -4.82 20.10
N GLN A 31 29.18 -6.09 19.93
CA GLN A 31 30.10 -7.12 19.44
C GLN A 31 29.68 -7.66 18.07
N ASP A 32 30.56 -7.55 17.08
CA ASP A 32 30.31 -8.07 15.71
C ASP A 32 30.29 -9.62 15.66
N HIS A 33 30.66 -10.32 16.74
CA HIS A 33 30.71 -11.78 16.78
C HIS A 33 29.35 -12.45 16.58
N TRP A 34 28.23 -11.73 16.67
CA TRP A 34 26.89 -12.26 16.41
C TRP A 34 26.62 -12.53 14.92
N LEU A 35 27.49 -12.03 14.03
CA LEU A 35 27.38 -12.16 12.57
C LEU A 35 28.40 -13.16 12.01
N ARG A 36 28.52 -14.34 12.64
CA ARG A 36 29.51 -15.35 12.24
C ARG A 36 29.17 -15.97 10.87
N PRO A 37 30.17 -16.32 10.04
CA PRO A 37 29.92 -16.96 8.74
C PRO A 37 29.02 -18.19 8.83
N GLU A 38 29.20 -19.06 9.83
CA GLU A 38 28.41 -20.28 10.05
C GLU A 38 26.92 -20.03 10.36
N TRP A 39 26.56 -18.79 10.72
CA TRP A 39 25.18 -18.39 10.98
C TRP A 39 24.59 -17.48 9.89
N THR A 40 25.32 -17.27 8.80
CA THR A 40 24.85 -16.42 7.70
C THR A 40 23.66 -17.07 7.01
N PRO A 41 22.50 -16.39 6.91
CA PRO A 41 21.36 -16.94 6.21
C PRO A 41 21.61 -17.01 4.69
N ALA A 42 21.02 -17.99 4.03
CA ALA A 42 20.88 -18.03 2.59
C ALA A 42 19.78 -17.06 2.14
N TYR A 43 20.03 -16.31 1.07
CA TYR A 43 18.97 -15.55 0.42
C TYR A 43 18.05 -16.51 -0.34
N VAL A 44 16.89 -16.77 0.24
CA VAL A 44 15.83 -17.60 -0.38
C VAL A 44 14.63 -16.69 -0.66
N PRO A 45 14.50 -16.17 -1.90
CA PRO A 45 13.35 -15.34 -2.29
C PRO A 45 12.03 -16.01 -1.89
N LEU A 46 11.09 -15.24 -1.36
CA LEU A 46 9.76 -15.71 -0.95
C LEU A 46 9.76 -16.72 0.23
N SER A 47 10.92 -17.09 0.80
CA SER A 47 11.00 -17.84 2.04
C SER A 47 10.65 -16.96 3.25
N ARG A 48 10.12 -17.60 4.29
CA ARG A 48 9.74 -16.95 5.54
C ARG A 48 10.65 -17.35 6.70
N GLY A 49 11.93 -17.02 6.57
CA GLY A 49 12.91 -17.24 7.62
C GLY A 49 13.54 -18.64 7.61
N ASP A 50 13.35 -19.43 6.53
CA ASP A 50 14.34 -20.47 6.25
C ASP A 50 15.65 -19.78 5.97
N THR A 51 16.56 -19.91 6.92
CA THR A 51 17.89 -19.33 6.86
C THR A 51 18.85 -20.22 6.07
N GLY A 52 18.49 -21.47 5.75
CA GLY A 52 19.45 -22.46 5.25
C GLY A 52 20.57 -22.81 6.24
N VAL A 53 20.54 -22.26 7.47
CA VAL A 53 21.52 -22.52 8.53
C VAL A 53 21.19 -23.87 9.18
N PRO A 54 22.16 -24.79 9.37
CA PRO A 54 21.90 -26.07 10.01
C PRO A 54 21.28 -25.92 11.40
N GLU A 55 20.31 -26.78 11.74
CA GLU A 55 19.58 -26.72 13.01
C GLU A 55 20.51 -26.70 14.23
N ALA A 56 21.61 -27.46 14.22
CA ALA A 56 22.59 -27.47 15.29
C ALA A 56 23.25 -26.10 15.53
N GLU A 57 23.52 -25.34 14.46
CA GLU A 57 24.09 -24.00 14.57
C GLU A 57 23.04 -22.98 15.02
N GLN A 58 21.80 -23.13 14.57
CA GLN A 58 20.68 -22.33 15.07
C GLN A 58 20.48 -22.50 16.58
N GLN A 59 20.51 -23.74 17.08
CA GLN A 59 20.36 -24.02 18.52
C GLN A 59 21.55 -23.47 19.33
N LYS A 60 22.77 -23.56 18.80
CA LYS A 60 23.96 -22.95 19.42
C LYS A 60 23.82 -21.44 19.52
N PHE A 61 23.38 -20.78 18.45
CA PHE A 61 23.09 -19.35 18.47
C PHE A 61 22.05 -18.99 19.53
N LEU A 62 20.90 -19.69 19.58
CA LEU A 62 19.84 -19.41 20.55
C LEU A 62 20.30 -19.57 22.00
N ALA A 63 21.16 -20.55 22.29
CA ALA A 63 21.76 -20.73 23.61
C ALA A 63 22.68 -19.55 23.99
N GLU A 64 23.54 -19.09 23.08
CA GLU A 64 24.39 -17.91 23.29
C GLU A 64 23.54 -16.63 23.44
N ALA A 65 22.51 -16.45 22.60
CA ALA A 65 21.58 -15.33 22.63
C ALA A 65 20.82 -15.25 23.96
N LYS A 66 20.38 -16.39 24.52
CA LYS A 66 19.72 -16.44 25.83
C LYS A 66 20.60 -15.84 26.92
N VAL A 67 21.87 -16.23 26.99
CA VAL A 67 22.82 -15.72 27.98
C VAL A 67 22.99 -14.21 27.84
N ALA A 68 23.17 -13.72 26.61
CA ALA A 68 23.34 -12.29 26.34
C ALA A 68 22.10 -11.47 26.70
N LEU A 69 20.89 -11.97 26.39
CA LEU A 69 19.64 -11.30 26.74
C LEU A 69 19.43 -11.28 28.26
N VAL A 70 19.66 -12.39 28.96
CA VAL A 70 19.56 -12.43 30.43
C VAL A 70 20.50 -11.40 31.07
N GLU A 71 21.76 -11.34 30.60
CA GLU A 71 22.73 -10.34 31.07
C GLU A 71 22.26 -8.91 30.78
N TRP A 72 21.76 -8.65 29.57
CA TRP A 72 21.25 -7.34 29.20
C TRP A 72 20.03 -6.93 30.04
N PHE A 73 19.05 -7.81 30.24
CA PHE A 73 17.87 -7.51 31.06
C PHE A 73 18.21 -7.31 32.54
N THR A 74 19.22 -8.00 33.05
CA THR A 74 19.63 -7.94 34.45
C THR A 74 20.53 -6.73 34.73
N ASN A 75 21.54 -6.50 33.91
CA ASN A 75 22.64 -5.55 34.18
C ASN A 75 22.79 -4.46 33.10
N GLY A 76 22.28 -4.69 31.88
CA GLY A 76 22.51 -3.84 30.71
C GLY A 76 21.32 -2.97 30.28
N ARG A 77 20.17 -3.05 30.96
CA ARG A 77 18.92 -2.42 30.50
C ARG A 77 19.11 -0.92 30.28
N GLY A 78 18.78 -0.45 29.08
CA GLY A 78 18.96 0.94 28.66
C GLY A 78 20.33 1.26 28.04
N ARG A 79 21.26 0.30 27.98
CA ARG A 79 22.52 0.44 27.24
C ARG A 79 22.36 -0.20 25.86
N THR A 80 22.53 0.60 24.82
CA THR A 80 22.61 0.16 23.42
C THR A 80 23.83 0.79 22.75
N HIS A 81 24.30 0.15 21.70
CA HIS A 81 25.41 0.59 20.88
C HIS A 81 24.90 0.98 19.51
N GLN A 82 25.47 2.04 18.97
CA GLN A 82 25.16 2.55 17.65
C GLN A 82 26.28 2.13 16.68
N PRO A 83 26.05 1.15 15.79
CA PRO A 83 27.06 0.73 14.82
C PRO A 83 27.36 1.87 13.82
N SER A 84 28.57 1.87 13.27
CA SER A 84 28.93 2.78 12.17
C SER A 84 28.14 2.44 10.89
N ALA A 85 28.03 3.37 9.95
CA ALA A 85 27.35 3.13 8.67
C ALA A 85 27.91 1.90 7.93
N ALA A 86 29.24 1.71 7.96
CA ALA A 86 29.88 0.53 7.38
C ALA A 86 29.50 -0.78 8.10
N ALA A 87 29.33 -0.74 9.42
CA ALA A 87 28.86 -1.89 10.19
C ALA A 87 27.37 -2.18 9.91
N LEU A 88 26.52 -1.15 9.85
CA LEU A 88 25.11 -1.29 9.48
C LEU A 88 24.95 -1.94 8.10
N ARG A 89 25.75 -1.55 7.10
CA ARG A 89 25.73 -2.21 5.78
C ARG A 89 26.10 -3.69 5.88
N ARG A 90 27.12 -4.06 6.66
CA ARG A 90 27.48 -5.48 6.88
C ARG A 90 26.34 -6.23 7.56
N MET A 91 25.71 -5.64 8.57
CA MET A 91 24.54 -6.21 9.26
C MET A 91 23.37 -6.41 8.29
N MET A 92 23.08 -5.43 7.43
CA MET A 92 22.02 -5.55 6.42
C MET A 92 22.32 -6.68 5.42
N SER A 93 23.56 -6.76 4.90
CA SER A 93 23.94 -7.85 4.00
C SER A 93 23.86 -9.21 4.68
N PHE A 94 24.24 -9.30 5.95
CA PHE A 94 24.10 -10.52 6.75
C PHE A 94 22.63 -10.91 6.88
N VAL A 95 21.75 -10.00 7.33
CA VAL A 95 20.32 -10.29 7.53
C VAL A 95 19.62 -10.64 6.21
N ALA A 96 20.05 -10.02 5.11
CA ALA A 96 19.55 -10.32 3.78
C ALA A 96 20.07 -11.65 3.20
N GLY A 97 21.19 -12.19 3.71
CA GLY A 97 21.87 -13.33 3.09
C GLY A 97 22.45 -13.03 1.70
N ALA A 98 22.59 -11.74 1.35
CA ALA A 98 23.06 -11.25 0.06
C ALA A 98 23.67 -9.85 0.23
N GLU A 99 24.57 -9.46 -0.68
CA GLU A 99 25.16 -8.13 -0.62
C GLU A 99 24.11 -7.04 -0.90
N ILE A 100 24.00 -6.07 0.02
CA ILE A 100 23.21 -4.87 -0.20
C ILE A 100 23.96 -3.92 -1.14
N PRO A 101 23.36 -3.52 -2.29
CA PRO A 101 23.95 -2.55 -3.18
C PRO A 101 24.17 -1.22 -2.45
N GLU A 102 25.31 -0.58 -2.70
CA GLU A 102 25.73 0.64 -2.01
C GLU A 102 24.66 1.75 -2.03
N GLY A 103 23.94 1.87 -3.16
CA GLY A 103 22.87 2.85 -3.31
C GLY A 103 21.68 2.71 -2.35
N TYR A 104 21.50 1.56 -1.68
CA TYR A 104 20.38 1.29 -0.77
C TYR A 104 20.71 1.58 0.69
N ALA A 105 21.99 1.71 1.07
CA ALA A 105 22.38 1.80 2.47
C ALA A 105 21.72 3.01 3.18
N ASP A 106 21.85 4.22 2.62
CA ASP A 106 21.27 5.43 3.20
C ASP A 106 19.73 5.35 3.27
N PHE A 107 19.14 4.81 2.22
CA PHE A 107 17.70 4.58 2.14
C PHE A 107 17.21 3.67 3.26
N LEU A 108 17.89 2.54 3.48
CA LEU A 108 17.51 1.56 4.51
C LEU A 108 17.76 2.11 5.92
N VAL A 109 18.85 2.86 6.12
CA VAL A 109 19.11 3.54 7.40
C VAL A 109 17.98 4.53 7.74
N ASP A 110 17.52 5.31 6.76
CA ASP A 110 16.39 6.24 6.92
C ASP A 110 15.06 5.50 7.15
N GLU A 111 14.75 4.48 6.33
CA GLU A 111 13.52 3.69 6.44
C GLU A 111 13.36 3.05 7.81
N LEU A 112 14.45 2.52 8.35
CA LEU A 112 14.49 1.84 9.64
C LEU A 112 14.69 2.79 10.82
N SER A 113 14.94 4.08 10.56
CA SER A 113 15.30 5.06 11.59
C SER A 113 16.49 4.59 12.45
N LEU A 114 17.50 4.00 11.80
CA LEU A 114 18.71 3.53 12.47
C LEU A 114 19.75 4.64 12.63
N GLY A 115 19.60 5.79 11.94
CA GLY A 115 20.51 6.94 12.08
C GLY A 115 20.13 7.87 13.23
N GLU A 116 21.00 8.85 13.53
CA GLU A 116 20.72 9.92 14.51
C GLU A 116 19.56 10.84 14.08
N THR A 117 19.29 10.92 12.78
CA THR A 117 18.22 11.75 12.20
C THR A 117 17.32 10.91 11.31
N ASN A 118 16.01 11.19 11.36
CA ASN A 118 15.00 10.58 10.50
C ASN A 118 14.48 11.64 9.52
N THR A 119 14.68 11.44 8.21
CA THR A 119 14.36 12.46 7.19
C THR A 119 12.86 12.70 7.03
N LYS A 120 12.01 11.78 7.51
CA LYS A 120 10.55 11.84 7.39
C LYS A 120 9.90 12.69 8.49
N THR A 121 10.65 13.06 9.53
CA THR A 121 10.15 13.94 10.59
C THR A 121 10.56 15.38 10.27
N PRO A 122 9.60 16.31 10.10
CA PRO A 122 9.94 17.69 9.77
C PRO A 122 10.60 18.40 10.95
N VAL A 123 11.69 19.12 10.67
CA VAL A 123 12.43 19.93 11.64
C VAL A 123 12.35 21.41 11.22
N TRP A 124 11.46 22.17 11.87
CA TRP A 124 11.13 23.56 11.54
C TRP A 124 11.47 24.49 12.71
N ASP A 125 12.74 24.53 13.11
CA ASP A 125 13.12 25.11 14.41
C ASP A 125 13.32 26.62 14.44
N SER A 126 13.51 27.28 13.30
CA SER A 126 13.74 28.73 13.29
C SER A 126 12.46 29.50 13.66
N PRO A 127 12.54 30.54 14.53
CA PRO A 127 11.37 31.32 14.92
C PRO A 127 10.58 31.88 13.73
N ARG A 128 11.29 32.41 12.72
CA ARG A 128 10.68 32.95 11.50
C ARG A 128 9.88 31.89 10.72
N LEU A 129 10.41 30.67 10.63
CA LEU A 129 9.72 29.56 9.96
C LEU A 129 8.48 29.13 10.74
N LYS A 130 8.56 29.00 12.07
CA LYS A 130 7.41 28.68 12.92
C LYS A 130 6.29 29.71 12.80
N ASP A 131 6.64 31.00 12.82
CA ASP A 131 5.67 32.09 12.66
C ASP A 131 5.03 32.07 11.27
N SER A 132 5.80 31.74 10.22
CA SER A 132 5.28 31.62 8.85
C SER A 132 4.37 30.40 8.69
N ALA A 133 4.76 29.26 9.27
CA ALA A 133 3.99 28.02 9.31
C ALA A 133 2.62 28.20 9.97
N ALA A 134 2.58 28.89 11.11
CA ALA A 134 1.36 29.14 11.87
C ALA A 134 0.36 30.04 11.11
N ARG A 135 0.85 30.90 10.20
CA ARG A 135 0.00 31.74 9.34
C ARG A 135 -0.49 31.02 8.09
N MET A 136 0.10 29.90 7.73
CA MET A 136 -0.34 29.06 6.61
C MET A 136 -1.44 28.13 7.08
N HIS A 137 -2.55 28.08 6.35
CA HIS A 137 -3.62 27.12 6.56
C HIS A 137 -3.63 26.08 5.43
N VAL A 138 -3.58 24.79 5.79
CA VAL A 138 -3.61 23.67 4.86
C VAL A 138 -4.90 22.88 5.05
N LEU A 139 -5.62 22.60 3.96
CA LEU A 139 -6.73 21.66 3.98
C LEU A 139 -6.26 20.29 3.52
N VAL A 140 -6.51 19.25 4.32
CA VAL A 140 -6.28 17.85 3.95
C VAL A 140 -7.62 17.18 3.66
N ILE A 141 -7.74 16.52 2.51
CA ILE A 141 -8.99 15.87 2.09
C ILE A 141 -8.84 14.35 2.20
N GLY A 142 -9.53 13.75 3.17
CA GLY A 142 -9.47 12.33 3.52
C GLY A 142 -8.74 12.07 4.83
N ALA A 143 -9.33 11.24 5.69
CA ALA A 143 -8.84 10.76 6.99
C ALA A 143 -8.58 9.23 6.95
N GLY A 144 -8.21 8.72 5.78
CA GLY A 144 -7.55 7.42 5.65
C GLY A 144 -6.09 7.47 6.09
N MET A 145 -5.35 6.37 5.87
CA MET A 145 -3.93 6.26 6.21
C MET A 145 -3.12 7.50 5.78
N SER A 146 -3.11 7.87 4.49
CA SER A 146 -2.34 9.02 4.02
C SER A 146 -2.73 10.36 4.66
N GLY A 147 -4.01 10.54 5.01
CA GLY A 147 -4.52 11.75 5.65
C GLY A 147 -4.07 11.89 7.10
N LEU A 148 -4.15 10.79 7.87
CA LEU A 148 -3.66 10.76 9.25
C LEU A 148 -2.16 11.03 9.29
N LEU A 149 -1.39 10.37 8.43
CA LEU A 149 0.04 10.62 8.27
C LEU A 149 0.35 12.11 8.00
N THR A 150 -0.40 12.72 7.08
CA THR A 150 -0.25 14.14 6.75
C THR A 150 -0.53 15.02 7.97
N GLY A 151 -1.62 14.78 8.69
CA GLY A 151 -1.95 15.51 9.92
C GLY A 151 -0.84 15.43 10.99
N ILE A 152 -0.25 14.25 11.18
CA ILE A 152 0.89 14.07 12.11
C ILE A 152 2.07 14.95 11.70
N ARG A 153 2.43 14.94 10.41
CA ARG A 153 3.58 15.73 9.93
C ARG A 153 3.32 17.23 9.94
N LEU A 154 2.10 17.67 9.63
CA LEU A 154 1.72 19.08 9.74
C LEU A 154 1.73 19.55 11.19
N SER A 155 1.24 18.73 12.14
CA SER A 155 1.34 19.02 13.57
C SER A 155 2.79 19.16 14.05
N GLN A 156 3.66 18.23 13.65
CA GLN A 156 5.09 18.29 13.97
C GLN A 156 5.79 19.52 13.36
N ALA A 157 5.36 19.95 12.17
CA ALA A 157 5.88 21.15 11.50
C ALA A 157 5.30 22.47 12.07
N GLY A 158 4.27 22.42 12.92
CA GLY A 158 3.59 23.60 13.44
C GLY A 158 2.75 24.36 12.40
N VAL A 159 2.35 23.69 11.32
CA VAL A 159 1.48 24.26 10.28
C VAL A 159 0.01 24.18 10.73
N SER A 160 -0.77 25.23 10.53
CA SER A 160 -2.22 25.20 10.81
C SER A 160 -2.95 24.37 9.74
N TYR A 161 -3.82 23.45 10.14
CA TYR A 161 -4.56 22.61 9.21
C TYR A 161 -5.93 22.15 9.72
N GLU A 162 -6.78 21.76 8.77
CA GLU A 162 -8.03 21.02 8.98
C GLU A 162 -8.02 19.78 8.07
N ILE A 163 -8.55 18.65 8.55
CA ILE A 163 -8.81 17.46 7.74
C ILE A 163 -10.33 17.37 7.54
N VAL A 164 -10.79 17.04 6.33
CA VAL A 164 -12.21 16.73 6.06
C VAL A 164 -12.33 15.29 5.54
N ASP A 165 -13.31 14.54 6.02
CA ASP A 165 -13.63 13.21 5.49
C ASP A 165 -15.14 13.00 5.42
N LYS A 166 -15.61 12.34 4.36
CA LYS A 166 -17.02 12.01 4.15
C LYS A 166 -17.52 10.90 5.09
N ASN A 167 -16.63 10.10 5.64
CA ASN A 167 -16.94 9.01 6.56
C ASN A 167 -17.12 9.57 7.98
N PRO A 168 -17.87 8.86 8.85
CA PRO A 168 -18.05 9.24 10.24
C PRO A 168 -16.87 8.88 11.15
N ASP A 169 -15.83 8.23 10.62
CA ASP A 169 -14.65 7.81 11.37
C ASP A 169 -13.42 7.72 10.45
N VAL A 170 -12.24 7.58 11.04
CA VAL A 170 -10.98 7.41 10.33
C VAL A 170 -10.86 6.03 9.68
N GLY A 171 -9.86 5.86 8.81
CA GLY A 171 -9.42 4.54 8.32
C GLY A 171 -9.57 4.33 6.81
N GLY A 172 -10.36 5.17 6.12
CA GLY A 172 -10.46 5.16 4.66
C GLY A 172 -10.88 3.79 4.12
N THR A 173 -10.00 3.12 3.35
CA THR A 173 -10.24 1.76 2.84
C THR A 173 -10.70 0.79 3.92
N TRP A 174 -10.09 0.85 5.10
CA TRP A 174 -10.39 -0.04 6.23
C TRP A 174 -11.67 0.37 6.96
N PHE A 175 -12.19 1.57 6.75
CA PHE A 175 -13.54 1.91 7.20
C PHE A 175 -14.59 1.41 6.20
N GLU A 176 -14.36 1.60 4.89
CA GLU A 176 -15.36 1.31 3.86
C GLU A 176 -15.54 -0.18 3.53
N ASN A 177 -14.47 -1.00 3.56
CA ASN A 177 -14.52 -2.37 3.06
C ASN A 177 -14.70 -3.39 4.20
N THR A 178 -15.95 -3.81 4.45
CA THR A 178 -16.28 -4.70 5.58
C THR A 178 -16.76 -6.09 5.14
N TYR A 179 -16.40 -6.54 3.94
CA TYR A 179 -16.77 -7.88 3.47
C TYR A 179 -16.02 -8.97 4.27
N PRO A 180 -16.58 -10.18 4.43
CA PRO A 180 -15.95 -11.23 5.23
C PRO A 180 -14.60 -11.64 4.62
N GLY A 181 -13.60 -11.82 5.47
CA GLY A 181 -12.24 -12.16 5.03
C GLY A 181 -11.41 -10.99 4.50
N CYS A 182 -11.94 -9.75 4.48
CA CYS A 182 -11.17 -8.57 4.07
C CYS A 182 -9.91 -8.44 4.91
N ARG A 183 -8.73 -8.45 4.26
CA ARG A 183 -7.41 -8.43 4.91
C ARG A 183 -6.35 -7.82 4.01
N VAL A 184 -5.21 -7.47 4.60
CA VAL A 184 -4.02 -6.99 3.87
C VAL A 184 -3.40 -8.09 3.01
N ASP A 185 -2.67 -7.69 1.97
CA ASP A 185 -1.79 -8.53 1.15
C ASP A 185 -0.30 -8.23 1.38
N SER A 186 -0.01 -7.30 2.28
CA SER A 186 1.33 -6.90 2.70
C SER A 186 1.43 -7.20 4.19
N SER A 187 2.55 -7.77 4.66
CA SER A 187 2.72 -8.08 6.09
C SER A 187 2.47 -6.83 6.94
N ASN A 188 1.73 -6.97 8.04
CA ASN A 188 1.31 -5.83 8.89
C ASN A 188 2.49 -4.95 9.36
N HIS A 189 3.64 -5.56 9.58
CA HIS A 189 4.86 -4.90 10.04
C HIS A 189 5.50 -3.97 9.00
N ILE A 190 5.16 -4.12 7.71
CA ILE A 190 5.51 -3.18 6.62
C ILE A 190 4.28 -2.41 6.12
N TYR A 191 3.08 -2.88 6.47
CA TYR A 191 1.80 -2.18 6.36
C TYR A 191 1.44 -1.45 7.67
N SER A 192 2.44 -0.79 8.26
CA SER A 192 2.33 0.18 9.35
C SER A 192 3.32 1.32 9.14
N TYR A 193 3.06 2.47 9.77
CA TYR A 193 3.97 3.62 9.71
C TYR A 193 5.34 3.25 10.27
N SER A 194 6.42 3.67 9.60
CA SER A 194 7.78 3.27 9.98
C SER A 194 8.20 3.81 11.36
N PHE A 195 7.56 4.91 11.77
CA PHE A 195 7.74 5.58 13.05
C PHE A 195 6.73 5.17 14.13
N GLU A 196 5.73 4.35 13.76
CA GLU A 196 4.72 3.88 14.71
C GLU A 196 4.40 2.40 14.49
N PRO A 197 5.38 1.51 14.80
CA PRO A 197 5.20 0.07 14.68
C PRO A 197 4.19 -0.43 15.72
N ASN A 198 3.50 -1.51 15.40
CA ASN A 198 2.66 -2.23 16.36
C ASN A 198 3.31 -3.58 16.65
N HIS A 199 3.57 -3.84 17.94
CA HIS A 199 4.25 -5.05 18.43
C HIS A 199 3.27 -6.15 18.87
N HIS A 200 1.97 -5.94 18.66
CA HIS A 200 0.91 -6.86 19.07
C HIS A 200 -0.01 -7.21 17.90
N TRP A 201 0.55 -7.35 16.69
CA TRP A 201 -0.23 -7.85 15.58
C TRP A 201 -0.67 -9.30 15.89
N PRO A 202 -1.98 -9.62 15.77
CA PRO A 202 -2.45 -10.97 16.02
C PRO A 202 -2.09 -11.94 14.88
N GLN A 203 -2.00 -11.44 13.64
CA GLN A 203 -1.66 -12.22 12.45
C GLN A 203 -0.56 -11.53 11.68
N HIS A 204 0.12 -12.24 10.77
CA HIS A 204 1.08 -11.59 9.89
C HIS A 204 0.41 -10.76 8.79
N PHE A 205 -0.79 -11.19 8.37
CA PHE A 205 -1.66 -10.47 7.42
C PHE A 205 -3.03 -10.31 8.04
N SER A 206 -3.24 -9.23 8.78
CA SER A 206 -4.46 -9.08 9.60
C SER A 206 -5.69 -8.68 8.80
N THR A 207 -6.84 -8.99 9.38
CA THR A 207 -8.16 -8.64 8.85
C THR A 207 -8.47 -7.16 9.04
N GLN A 208 -9.42 -6.65 8.26
CA GLN A 208 -9.83 -5.25 8.26
C GLN A 208 -10.10 -4.66 9.65
N PRO A 209 -10.81 -5.32 10.60
CA PRO A 209 -11.07 -4.73 11.91
C PRO A 209 -9.78 -4.38 12.67
N ILE A 210 -8.77 -5.25 12.60
CA ILE A 210 -7.47 -5.06 13.25
C ILE A 210 -6.72 -3.87 12.64
N LEU A 211 -6.77 -3.71 11.31
CA LEU A 211 -6.14 -2.56 10.63
C LEU A 211 -6.89 -1.26 10.93
N LEU A 212 -8.22 -1.30 10.98
CA LEU A 212 -9.02 -0.14 11.35
C LEU A 212 -8.70 0.32 12.78
N ASP A 213 -8.57 -0.61 13.72
CA ASP A 213 -8.23 -0.31 15.11
C ASP A 213 -6.81 0.24 15.25
N TYR A 214 -5.84 -0.23 14.45
CA TYR A 214 -4.52 0.40 14.38
C TYR A 214 -4.62 1.88 13.97
N PHE A 215 -5.33 2.20 12.88
CA PHE A 215 -5.45 3.59 12.42
C PHE A 215 -6.27 4.47 13.37
N ARG A 216 -7.28 3.92 14.05
CA ARG A 216 -7.99 4.60 15.14
C ARG A 216 -7.05 4.93 16.30
N GLY A 217 -6.24 3.96 16.72
CA GLY A 217 -5.24 4.13 17.78
C GLY A 217 -4.20 5.19 17.43
N VAL A 218 -3.73 5.23 16.17
CA VAL A 218 -2.87 6.32 15.68
C VAL A 218 -3.59 7.66 15.78
N ALA A 219 -4.83 7.77 15.29
CA ALA A 219 -5.57 9.02 15.33
C ALA A 219 -5.81 9.53 16.76
N ASP A 220 -5.98 8.63 17.75
CA ASP A 220 -6.09 9.00 19.17
C ASP A 220 -4.75 9.43 19.76
N ARG A 221 -3.69 8.66 19.52
CA ARG A 221 -2.34 8.91 20.06
C ARG A 221 -1.78 10.27 19.63
N TYR A 222 -2.09 10.70 18.41
CA TYR A 222 -1.64 11.98 17.85
C TYR A 222 -2.71 13.08 17.91
N ASP A 223 -3.79 12.89 18.69
CA ASP A 223 -4.88 13.86 18.90
C ASP A 223 -5.44 14.46 17.59
N LEU A 224 -5.62 13.62 16.57
CA LEU A 224 -6.04 14.07 15.25
C LEU A 224 -7.55 14.23 15.14
N ARG A 225 -8.35 13.53 15.94
CA ARG A 225 -9.82 13.57 15.83
C ARG A 225 -10.39 14.98 15.99
N GLY A 226 -9.82 15.78 16.89
CA GLY A 226 -10.21 17.19 17.07
C GLY A 226 -9.84 18.10 15.88
N LYS A 227 -9.08 17.60 14.91
CA LYS A 227 -8.69 18.30 13.67
C LYS A 227 -9.41 17.76 12.43
N ILE A 228 -10.30 16.79 12.60
CA ILE A 228 -11.04 16.15 11.51
C ILE A 228 -12.51 16.56 11.56
N ALA A 229 -13.00 17.19 10.49
CA ALA A 229 -14.43 17.34 10.22
C ALA A 229 -14.93 16.08 9.49
N PHE A 230 -15.53 15.17 10.25
CA PHE A 230 -16.17 13.97 9.72
C PHE A 230 -17.50 14.29 9.04
N GLU A 231 -18.01 13.30 8.30
CA GLU A 231 -19.26 13.39 7.53
C GLU A 231 -19.36 14.66 6.68
N THR A 232 -18.21 15.09 6.15
CA THR A 232 -18.02 16.33 5.39
C THR A 232 -17.36 15.99 4.06
N GLU A 233 -18.10 16.14 2.97
CA GLU A 233 -17.65 15.84 1.61
C GLU A 233 -17.21 17.13 0.91
N VAL A 234 -16.09 17.08 0.18
CA VAL A 234 -15.62 18.19 -0.64
C VAL A 234 -16.30 18.13 -2.01
N GLU A 235 -16.91 19.23 -2.45
CA GLU A 235 -17.55 19.33 -3.77
C GLU A 235 -16.68 20.06 -4.79
N THR A 236 -16.11 21.22 -4.43
CA THR A 236 -15.30 22.04 -5.35
C THR A 236 -14.04 22.59 -4.69
N LEU A 237 -12.98 22.72 -5.49
CA LEU A 237 -11.77 23.47 -5.17
C LEU A 237 -11.61 24.52 -6.26
N ASP A 238 -11.65 25.80 -5.91
CA ASP A 238 -11.54 26.91 -6.86
C ASP A 238 -10.37 27.82 -6.44
N TRP A 239 -9.35 27.93 -7.29
CA TRP A 239 -8.18 28.77 -7.04
C TRP A 239 -8.53 30.25 -7.22
N ASP A 240 -8.28 31.06 -6.18
CA ASP A 240 -8.41 32.51 -6.21
C ASP A 240 -7.05 33.15 -6.53
N GLU A 241 -6.84 33.53 -7.79
CA GLU A 241 -5.61 34.15 -8.27
C GLU A 241 -5.25 35.45 -7.53
N SER A 242 -6.25 36.25 -7.17
CA SER A 242 -6.01 37.57 -6.56
C SER A 242 -5.43 37.46 -5.16
N ARG A 243 -5.79 36.39 -4.46
CA ARG A 243 -5.40 36.12 -3.07
C ARG A 243 -4.37 35.01 -2.94
N ALA A 244 -4.15 34.22 -4.00
CA ALA A 244 -3.35 33.01 -4.01
C ALA A 244 -3.78 32.01 -2.92
N LEU A 245 -5.08 31.70 -2.89
CA LEU A 245 -5.70 30.77 -1.94
C LEU A 245 -6.70 29.86 -2.68
N TRP A 246 -6.89 28.65 -2.17
CA TRP A 246 -7.97 27.77 -2.56
C TRP A 246 -9.25 28.11 -1.80
N LYS A 247 -10.37 28.27 -2.51
CA LYS A 247 -11.72 28.27 -1.96
C LYS A 247 -12.31 26.88 -2.14
N VAL A 248 -12.55 26.18 -1.03
CA VAL A 248 -13.00 24.80 -1.03
C VAL A 248 -14.42 24.73 -0.51
N THR A 249 -15.36 24.34 -1.37
CA THR A 249 -16.76 24.12 -0.97
C THR A 249 -16.90 22.73 -0.39
N VAL A 250 -17.33 22.65 0.87
CA VAL A 250 -17.63 21.40 1.54
C VAL A 250 -19.10 21.32 1.91
N LYS A 251 -19.62 20.09 1.97
CA LYS A 251 -21.00 19.76 2.28
C LYS A 251 -21.04 18.75 3.42
N ASP A 252 -21.74 19.08 4.49
CA ASP A 252 -21.94 18.14 5.60
C ASP A 252 -23.04 17.11 5.31
N ARG A 253 -23.23 16.16 6.23
CA ARG A 253 -24.28 15.14 6.17
C ARG A 253 -25.70 15.72 6.11
N ALA A 254 -25.96 16.87 6.74
CA ALA A 254 -27.26 17.54 6.69
C ALA A 254 -27.49 18.27 5.35
N GLY A 255 -26.45 18.38 4.52
CA GLY A 255 -26.45 19.05 3.23
C GLY A 255 -26.13 20.54 3.31
N ALA A 256 -25.74 21.07 4.48
CA ALA A 256 -25.29 22.44 4.61
C ALA A 256 -23.92 22.60 3.95
N ARG A 257 -23.74 23.72 3.25
CA ARG A 257 -22.50 24.04 2.55
C ARG A 257 -21.76 25.17 3.25
N ARG A 258 -20.44 25.03 3.36
CA ARG A 258 -19.53 26.10 3.78
C ARG A 258 -18.32 26.15 2.88
N VAL A 259 -17.64 27.29 2.87
CA VAL A 259 -16.38 27.48 2.15
C VAL A 259 -15.24 27.49 3.16
N ILE A 260 -14.20 26.70 2.88
CA ILE A 260 -12.92 26.72 3.58
C ILE A 260 -11.92 27.43 2.69
N GLU A 261 -11.16 28.36 3.23
CA GLU A 261 -10.10 29.05 2.50
C GLU A 261 -8.74 28.54 2.98
N ALA A 262 -7.92 28.02 2.06
CA ALA A 262 -6.64 27.40 2.41
C ALA A 262 -5.51 27.90 1.50
N ASN A 263 -4.30 28.04 2.06
CA ASN A 263 -3.10 28.34 1.30
C ASN A 263 -2.69 27.17 0.41
N ALA A 264 -2.84 25.95 0.90
CA ALA A 264 -2.55 24.72 0.17
C ALA A 264 -3.62 23.66 0.45
N VAL A 265 -3.79 22.76 -0.51
CA VAL A 265 -4.69 21.61 -0.38
C VAL A 265 -3.91 20.33 -0.63
N ILE A 266 -4.05 19.34 0.26
CA ILE A 266 -3.45 18.01 0.13
C ILE A 266 -4.58 16.99 0.01
N THR A 267 -4.71 16.34 -1.15
CA THR A 267 -5.71 15.30 -1.36
C THR A 267 -5.14 13.93 -0.94
N ALA A 268 -5.78 13.30 0.03
CA ALA A 268 -5.48 11.97 0.56
C ALA A 268 -6.67 11.01 0.39
N VAL A 269 -7.37 11.13 -0.74
CA VAL A 269 -8.66 10.45 -1.02
C VAL A 269 -8.53 9.00 -1.50
N GLY A 270 -7.30 8.54 -1.76
CA GLY A 270 -7.02 7.20 -2.30
C GLY A 270 -7.51 6.99 -3.74
N GLN A 271 -7.26 5.79 -4.27
CA GLN A 271 -7.65 5.40 -5.64
C GLN A 271 -8.75 4.32 -5.68
N LEU A 272 -8.91 3.55 -4.59
CA LEU A 272 -9.69 2.30 -4.57
C LEU A 272 -10.89 2.37 -3.59
N ASN A 273 -11.67 3.45 -3.66
CA ASN A 273 -12.80 3.72 -2.77
C ASN A 273 -14.14 3.93 -3.50
N ARG A 274 -14.14 4.25 -4.80
CA ARG A 274 -15.37 4.41 -5.61
C ARG A 274 -15.69 3.10 -6.35
N PRO A 275 -16.69 2.32 -5.89
CA PRO A 275 -16.99 1.01 -6.47
C PRO A 275 -17.38 1.14 -7.95
N ARG A 276 -16.87 0.24 -8.78
CA ARG A 276 -17.24 0.17 -10.19
C ARG A 276 -18.29 -0.90 -10.38
N MET A 277 -19.54 -0.48 -10.52
CA MET A 277 -20.61 -1.39 -10.92
C MET A 277 -20.38 -1.85 -12.37
N PRO A 278 -20.64 -3.13 -12.70
CA PRO A 278 -20.50 -3.59 -14.06
C PRO A 278 -21.56 -2.95 -14.96
N ASP A 279 -21.18 -2.68 -16.21
CA ASP A 279 -22.11 -2.24 -17.25
C ASP A 279 -22.62 -3.48 -17.98
N ILE A 280 -23.72 -4.03 -17.49
CA ILE A 280 -24.36 -5.26 -18.00
C ILE A 280 -25.84 -4.94 -18.24
N LYS A 281 -26.34 -5.31 -19.42
CA LYS A 281 -27.76 -5.15 -19.76
C LYS A 281 -28.64 -5.77 -18.67
N GLY A 282 -29.64 -5.02 -18.22
CA GLY A 282 -30.62 -5.51 -17.25
C GLY A 282 -30.13 -5.60 -15.80
N ARG A 283 -28.91 -5.13 -15.47
CA ARG A 283 -28.37 -5.15 -14.10
C ARG A 283 -29.35 -4.67 -13.03
N ASP A 284 -30.05 -3.57 -13.29
CA ASP A 284 -30.95 -2.94 -12.33
C ASP A 284 -32.35 -3.59 -12.29
N ARG A 285 -32.58 -4.69 -13.03
CA ARG A 285 -33.85 -5.45 -13.06
C ARG A 285 -33.87 -6.66 -12.12
N PHE A 286 -32.72 -7.09 -11.61
CA PHE A 286 -32.66 -8.27 -10.73
C PHE A 286 -33.54 -8.07 -9.49
N ALA A 287 -34.42 -9.03 -9.21
CA ALA A 287 -35.42 -8.90 -8.15
C ALA A 287 -34.85 -9.14 -6.74
N GLY A 288 -33.75 -9.89 -6.63
CA GLY A 288 -33.08 -10.18 -5.36
C GLY A 288 -32.08 -9.10 -4.92
N PRO A 289 -31.47 -9.24 -3.72
CA PRO A 289 -30.38 -8.35 -3.32
C PRO A 289 -29.18 -8.42 -4.27
N ALA A 290 -28.73 -7.26 -4.75
CA ALA A 290 -27.51 -7.11 -5.52
C ALA A 290 -26.65 -5.99 -4.93
N PHE A 291 -25.39 -6.29 -4.59
CA PHE A 291 -24.50 -5.32 -3.94
C PHE A 291 -23.03 -5.54 -4.28
N HIS A 292 -22.23 -4.48 -4.16
CA HIS A 292 -20.79 -4.51 -4.40
C HIS A 292 -20.03 -4.85 -3.12
N SER A 293 -18.89 -5.55 -3.21
CA SER A 293 -18.08 -5.97 -2.05
C SER A 293 -17.71 -4.82 -1.12
N ALA A 294 -17.33 -3.68 -1.68
CA ALA A 294 -17.02 -2.43 -0.97
C ALA A 294 -18.21 -1.76 -0.26
N ARG A 295 -19.44 -2.24 -0.45
CA ARG A 295 -20.67 -1.79 0.22
C ARG A 295 -21.44 -3.02 0.69
N TRP A 296 -20.74 -3.85 1.46
CA TRP A 296 -21.24 -5.15 1.90
C TRP A 296 -22.55 -5.00 2.69
N ARG A 297 -23.57 -5.77 2.31
CA ARG A 297 -24.87 -5.76 2.98
C ARG A 297 -24.93 -6.83 4.07
N HIS A 298 -24.60 -6.43 5.29
CA HIS A 298 -24.66 -7.28 6.49
C HIS A 298 -26.08 -7.70 6.87
N ASP A 299 -27.10 -7.04 6.32
CA ASP A 299 -28.51 -7.36 6.54
C ASP A 299 -29.03 -8.50 5.63
N VAL A 300 -28.21 -9.00 4.69
CA VAL A 300 -28.55 -10.11 3.81
C VAL A 300 -27.92 -11.40 4.32
N ASP A 301 -28.72 -12.30 4.90
CA ASP A 301 -28.27 -13.66 5.22
C ASP A 301 -28.06 -14.46 3.93
N LEU A 302 -26.89 -15.08 3.76
CA LEU A 302 -26.53 -15.87 2.59
C LEU A 302 -26.78 -17.37 2.77
N THR A 303 -27.14 -17.79 3.98
CA THR A 303 -27.27 -19.22 4.34
C THR A 303 -28.29 -19.93 3.45
N GLY A 304 -27.87 -21.02 2.81
CA GLY A 304 -28.74 -21.83 1.93
C GLY A 304 -29.15 -21.15 0.61
N LYS A 305 -28.74 -19.90 0.34
CA LYS A 305 -29.12 -19.16 -0.88
C LYS A 305 -28.31 -19.59 -2.10
N ARG A 306 -28.87 -19.35 -3.29
CA ARG A 306 -28.17 -19.42 -4.58
C ARG A 306 -27.51 -18.06 -4.83
N VAL A 307 -26.18 -18.02 -4.78
CA VAL A 307 -25.42 -16.77 -4.87
C VAL A 307 -24.59 -16.74 -6.15
N ALA A 308 -24.66 -15.62 -6.88
CA ALA A 308 -23.74 -15.31 -7.97
C ALA A 308 -22.67 -14.32 -7.49
N VAL A 309 -21.42 -14.57 -7.87
CA VAL A 309 -20.29 -13.65 -7.66
C VAL A 309 -19.74 -13.25 -9.03
N ILE A 310 -19.76 -11.96 -9.35
CA ILE A 310 -19.23 -11.45 -10.61
C ILE A 310 -17.85 -10.83 -10.36
N GLY A 311 -16.81 -11.42 -10.96
CA GLY A 311 -15.43 -11.00 -10.81
C GLY A 311 -14.64 -11.82 -9.78
N THR A 312 -13.36 -12.00 -10.04
CA THR A 312 -12.41 -12.79 -9.22
C THR A 312 -11.19 -11.97 -8.79
N GLY A 313 -11.36 -10.65 -8.63
CA GLY A 313 -10.33 -9.78 -8.07
C GLY A 313 -10.10 -10.04 -6.58
N ALA A 314 -9.18 -9.28 -5.97
CA ALA A 314 -8.76 -9.44 -4.57
C ALA A 314 -9.93 -9.58 -3.58
N SER A 315 -10.98 -8.75 -3.72
CA SER A 315 -12.14 -8.84 -2.82
C SER A 315 -12.84 -10.20 -2.90
N ALA A 316 -13.17 -10.67 -4.11
CA ALA A 316 -13.83 -11.96 -4.29
C ALA A 316 -12.95 -13.11 -3.84
N TYR A 317 -11.64 -13.03 -4.12
CA TYR A 317 -10.67 -14.02 -3.68
C TYR A 317 -10.67 -14.21 -2.14
N GLN A 318 -10.96 -13.14 -1.40
CA GLN A 318 -11.05 -13.15 0.06
C GLN A 318 -12.44 -13.58 0.58
N PHE A 319 -13.54 -13.04 0.04
CA PHE A 319 -14.87 -13.34 0.60
C PHE A 319 -15.47 -14.66 0.13
N VAL A 320 -15.08 -15.18 -1.05
CA VAL A 320 -15.62 -16.44 -1.58
C VAL A 320 -15.33 -17.62 -0.64
N PRO A 321 -14.09 -17.84 -0.18
CA PRO A 321 -13.80 -18.89 0.81
C PRO A 321 -14.68 -18.79 2.07
N GLU A 322 -14.96 -17.56 2.52
CA GLU A 322 -15.76 -17.30 3.73
C GLU A 322 -17.26 -17.60 3.60
N ILE A 323 -17.79 -17.58 2.36
CA ILE A 323 -19.22 -17.80 2.10
C ILE A 323 -19.53 -19.15 1.44
N ALA A 324 -18.55 -19.76 0.76
CA ALA A 324 -18.76 -20.98 -0.03
C ALA A 324 -19.32 -22.16 0.79
N GLY A 325 -18.97 -22.23 2.08
CA GLY A 325 -19.50 -23.22 3.02
C GLY A 325 -20.91 -22.97 3.55
N LYS A 326 -21.45 -21.76 3.37
CA LYS A 326 -22.70 -21.29 3.99
C LYS A 326 -23.86 -21.25 2.99
N VAL A 327 -23.56 -20.92 1.74
CA VAL A 327 -24.54 -20.78 0.66
C VAL A 327 -25.03 -22.15 0.15
N GLY A 328 -26.26 -22.21 -0.35
CA GLY A 328 -26.82 -23.43 -0.94
C GLY A 328 -26.14 -23.79 -2.27
N SER A 329 -25.89 -22.78 -3.12
CA SER A 329 -25.05 -22.91 -4.30
C SER A 329 -24.32 -21.60 -4.61
N LEU A 330 -23.09 -21.69 -5.11
CA LEU A 330 -22.27 -20.54 -5.48
C LEU A 330 -21.84 -20.63 -6.94
N THR A 331 -22.20 -19.64 -7.76
CA THR A 331 -21.66 -19.50 -9.11
C THR A 331 -20.72 -18.30 -9.18
N ILE A 332 -19.46 -18.55 -9.52
CA ILE A 332 -18.45 -17.52 -9.69
C ILE A 332 -18.28 -17.30 -11.20
N ILE A 333 -18.52 -16.07 -11.65
CA ILE A 333 -18.38 -15.67 -13.05
C ILE A 333 -17.07 -14.92 -13.20
N GLN A 334 -16.11 -15.59 -13.83
CA GLN A 334 -14.75 -15.13 -14.00
C GLN A 334 -14.49 -14.69 -15.44
N ARG A 335 -14.01 -13.45 -15.61
CA ARG A 335 -13.52 -12.98 -16.91
C ARG A 335 -12.04 -13.28 -17.13
N THR A 336 -11.22 -13.09 -16.11
CA THR A 336 -9.77 -13.32 -16.20
C THR A 336 -9.28 -13.76 -14.82
N PRO A 337 -8.63 -14.93 -14.69
CA PRO A 337 -8.11 -15.36 -13.39
C PRO A 337 -6.95 -14.46 -12.92
N PRO A 338 -6.86 -14.17 -11.60
CA PRO A 338 -5.68 -13.54 -11.02
C PRO A 338 -4.52 -14.54 -10.90
N TRP A 339 -3.28 -14.05 -10.87
CA TRP A 339 -2.15 -14.86 -10.40
C TRP A 339 -2.24 -15.03 -8.88
N GLY A 340 -2.25 -16.28 -8.40
CA GLY A 340 -2.17 -16.63 -6.98
C GLY A 340 -0.74 -16.98 -6.59
N PHE A 341 -0.12 -16.15 -5.76
CA PHE A 341 1.22 -16.39 -5.22
C PHE A 341 1.12 -17.27 -3.98
N PRO A 342 1.85 -18.41 -3.94
CA PRO A 342 1.80 -19.32 -2.81
C PRO A 342 2.44 -18.67 -1.58
N VAL A 343 1.62 -18.39 -0.58
CA VAL A 343 2.00 -17.90 0.75
C VAL A 343 1.31 -18.79 1.78
N PRO A 344 1.85 -19.99 2.09
CA PRO A 344 1.18 -20.96 2.98
C PRO A 344 0.74 -20.38 4.32
N HIS A 345 1.50 -19.42 4.82
CA HIS A 345 1.29 -18.75 6.10
C HIS A 345 0.37 -17.52 6.05
N TYR A 346 -0.37 -17.30 4.95
CA TYR A 346 -1.18 -16.09 4.76
C TYR A 346 -2.20 -15.86 5.89
N HIS A 347 -2.71 -16.94 6.49
CA HIS A 347 -3.69 -16.90 7.57
C HIS A 347 -3.11 -17.23 8.96
N GLU A 348 -1.78 -17.31 9.09
CA GLU A 348 -1.14 -17.66 10.37
C GLU A 348 -1.06 -16.47 11.32
N ASP A 349 -1.18 -16.81 12.61
CA ASP A 349 -1.01 -15.88 13.72
C ASP A 349 0.46 -15.51 13.91
N VAL A 350 0.72 -14.33 14.48
CA VAL A 350 2.08 -13.99 14.95
C VAL A 350 2.31 -14.73 16.27
N PRO A 351 3.38 -15.52 16.40
CA PRO A 351 3.67 -16.19 17.67
C PRO A 351 3.85 -15.19 18.82
N ASP A 352 3.26 -15.47 19.98
CA ASP A 352 3.37 -14.60 21.18
C ASP A 352 4.83 -14.31 21.56
N GLY A 353 5.71 -15.30 21.39
CA GLY A 353 7.14 -15.14 21.62
C GLY A 353 7.78 -14.09 20.72
N MET A 354 7.34 -13.97 19.48
CA MET A 354 7.80 -12.97 18.52
C MET A 354 7.30 -11.57 18.88
N ASN A 355 6.02 -11.45 19.25
CA ASN A 355 5.46 -10.19 19.77
C ASN A 355 6.23 -9.72 21.01
N TRP A 356 6.58 -10.66 21.92
CA TRP A 356 7.39 -10.36 23.09
C TRP A 356 8.77 -9.80 22.72
N LEU A 357 9.46 -10.40 21.73
CA LEU A 357 10.76 -9.89 21.26
C LEU A 357 10.64 -8.47 20.67
N MET A 358 9.61 -8.21 19.86
CA MET A 358 9.38 -6.88 19.28
C MET A 358 9.19 -5.81 20.35
N GLU A 359 8.47 -6.14 21.41
CA GLU A 359 8.20 -5.21 22.50
C GLU A 359 9.40 -5.03 23.44
N HIS A 360 10.17 -6.09 23.72
CA HIS A 360 11.13 -6.10 24.83
C HIS A 360 12.60 -6.05 24.40
N VAL A 361 12.93 -6.43 23.16
CA VAL A 361 14.31 -6.48 22.65
C VAL A 361 14.55 -5.30 21.70
N PRO A 362 15.34 -4.28 22.10
CA PRO A 362 15.60 -3.12 21.26
C PRO A 362 16.13 -3.50 19.88
N TYR A 363 15.67 -2.78 18.85
CA TYR A 363 16.03 -2.96 17.44
C TYR A 363 15.56 -4.28 16.78
N TYR A 364 14.98 -5.23 17.52
CA TYR A 364 14.46 -6.46 16.92
C TYR A 364 13.36 -6.17 15.89
N ASP A 365 12.43 -5.26 16.22
CA ASP A 365 11.38 -4.78 15.31
C ASP A 365 11.97 -4.18 14.02
N LYS A 366 13.04 -3.37 14.15
CA LYS A 366 13.71 -2.71 13.02
C LYS A 366 14.35 -3.73 12.09
N TRP A 367 15.11 -4.68 12.63
CA TRP A 367 15.79 -5.68 11.80
C TRP A 367 14.81 -6.71 11.21
N TYR A 368 13.72 -7.02 11.91
CA TYR A 368 12.66 -7.83 11.32
C TYR A 368 11.93 -7.07 10.20
N ARG A 369 11.59 -5.79 10.42
CA ARG A 369 11.03 -4.92 9.37
C ARG A 369 11.96 -4.81 8.18
N PHE A 370 13.27 -4.63 8.41
CA PHE A 370 14.29 -4.63 7.35
C PHE A 370 14.22 -5.90 6.51
N TRP A 371 14.28 -7.07 7.15
CA TRP A 371 14.24 -8.34 6.45
C TRP A 371 12.97 -8.46 5.60
N MET A 372 11.78 -8.24 6.18
CA MET A 372 10.53 -8.32 5.42
C MET A 372 10.51 -7.34 4.25
N PHE A 373 10.91 -6.09 4.50
CA PHE A 373 10.93 -5.05 3.50
C PHE A 373 11.89 -5.42 2.38
N TRP A 374 13.11 -5.88 2.70
CA TRP A 374 14.10 -6.32 1.72
C TRP A 374 13.59 -7.47 0.85
N MET A 375 12.98 -8.50 1.46
CA MET A 375 12.41 -9.65 0.74
C MET A 375 11.33 -9.27 -0.28
N VAL A 376 10.65 -8.13 -0.10
CA VAL A 376 9.58 -7.63 -0.98
C VAL A 376 9.87 -6.24 -1.56
N THR A 377 11.11 -5.78 -1.50
CA THR A 377 11.55 -4.53 -2.17
C THR A 377 11.63 -4.80 -3.66
N ASP A 378 12.80 -4.64 -4.28
CA ASP A 378 12.92 -4.63 -5.73
C ASP A 378 13.23 -6.03 -6.31
N GLY A 379 13.23 -7.08 -5.47
CA GLY A 379 13.64 -8.43 -5.85
C GLY A 379 12.81 -9.05 -7.00
N LEU A 380 11.51 -8.73 -7.08
CA LEU A 380 10.65 -9.19 -8.18
C LEU A 380 10.66 -8.25 -9.40
N LEU A 381 11.25 -7.06 -9.30
CA LEU A 381 11.22 -6.06 -10.37
C LEU A 381 11.90 -6.56 -11.66
N PRO A 382 13.09 -7.20 -11.63
CA PRO A 382 13.70 -7.77 -12.84
C PRO A 382 12.84 -8.85 -13.52
N MET A 383 12.07 -9.62 -12.73
CA MET A 383 11.22 -10.71 -13.24
C MET A 383 10.00 -10.19 -14.02
N VAL A 384 9.71 -8.89 -13.92
CA VAL A 384 8.55 -8.26 -14.58
C VAL A 384 8.96 -7.14 -15.53
N GLN A 385 10.27 -6.97 -15.79
CA GLN A 385 10.78 -6.15 -16.87
C GLN A 385 10.62 -6.88 -18.20
N ALA A 386 10.07 -6.17 -19.19
CA ALA A 386 9.93 -6.65 -20.54
C ALA A 386 11.29 -6.56 -21.26
N ASP A 387 11.67 -7.65 -21.92
CA ASP A 387 12.78 -7.66 -22.86
C ASP A 387 12.26 -7.22 -24.24
N PRO A 388 12.71 -6.08 -24.80
CA PRO A 388 12.29 -5.64 -26.13
C PRO A 388 12.62 -6.62 -27.25
N GLY A 389 13.62 -7.49 -27.05
CA GLY A 389 14.00 -8.56 -27.97
C GLY A 389 13.22 -9.87 -27.79
N TRP A 390 12.26 -9.92 -26.85
CA TRP A 390 11.51 -11.13 -26.55
C TRP A 390 10.69 -11.62 -27.76
N ASN A 391 10.96 -12.86 -28.17
CA ASN A 391 10.28 -13.54 -29.29
C ASN A 391 9.53 -14.82 -28.85
N GLY A 392 9.38 -15.04 -27.55
CA GLY A 392 8.66 -16.18 -26.99
C GLY A 392 7.14 -15.97 -26.90
N PRO A 393 6.42 -16.78 -26.10
CA PRO A 393 4.97 -16.69 -26.00
C PRO A 393 4.49 -15.35 -25.43
N GLN A 394 3.31 -14.90 -25.87
CA GLN A 394 2.67 -13.65 -25.42
C GLN A 394 2.23 -13.68 -23.94
N THR A 395 2.23 -14.85 -23.32
CA THR A 395 1.94 -15.05 -21.89
C THR A 395 3.10 -14.63 -20.98
N ALA A 396 4.25 -14.22 -21.54
CA ALA A 396 5.41 -13.70 -20.83
C ALA A 396 5.99 -12.47 -21.55
N VAL A 397 6.86 -11.72 -20.87
CA VAL A 397 7.55 -10.54 -21.42
C VAL A 397 9.07 -10.67 -21.50
N SER A 398 9.63 -11.77 -20.98
CA SER A 398 11.06 -12.09 -21.00
C SER A 398 11.25 -13.56 -20.63
N ALA A 399 12.47 -14.10 -20.82
CA ALA A 399 12.80 -15.47 -20.40
C ALA A 399 12.61 -15.67 -18.88
N ALA A 400 13.09 -14.72 -18.08
CA ALA A 400 12.94 -14.74 -16.63
C ALA A 400 11.46 -14.68 -16.19
N ASN A 401 10.65 -13.87 -16.86
CA ASN A 401 9.21 -13.83 -16.61
C ASN A 401 8.52 -15.15 -16.98
N LEU A 402 8.97 -15.82 -18.04
CA LEU A 402 8.44 -17.12 -18.45
C LEU A 402 8.77 -18.21 -17.41
N GLU A 403 10.01 -18.30 -16.96
CA GLU A 403 10.41 -19.26 -15.91
C GLU A 403 9.59 -19.05 -14.64
N PHE A 404 9.43 -17.79 -14.22
CA PHE A 404 8.64 -17.44 -13.05
C PHE A 404 7.15 -17.78 -13.21
N ARG A 405 6.61 -17.56 -14.42
CA ARG A 405 5.26 -17.94 -14.79
C ARG A 405 5.05 -19.45 -14.65
N GLU A 406 5.93 -20.27 -15.22
CA GLU A 406 5.79 -21.73 -15.16
C GLU A 406 5.86 -22.25 -13.72
N MET A 407 6.74 -21.67 -12.89
CA MET A 407 6.82 -22.00 -11.48
C MET A 407 5.49 -21.74 -10.74
N ILE A 408 4.89 -20.56 -10.92
CA ILE A 408 3.62 -20.21 -10.25
C ILE A 408 2.47 -21.03 -10.82
N ALA A 409 2.42 -21.25 -12.14
CA ALA A 409 1.40 -22.06 -12.78
C ALA A 409 1.43 -23.51 -12.26
N ALA A 410 2.62 -24.09 -12.08
CA ALA A 410 2.78 -25.40 -11.47
C ALA A 410 2.28 -25.43 -10.01
N ALA A 411 2.57 -24.39 -9.22
CA ALA A 411 2.09 -24.26 -7.85
C ALA A 411 0.56 -24.17 -7.77
N ILE A 412 -0.09 -23.42 -8.69
CA ILE A 412 -1.55 -23.34 -8.79
C ILE A 412 -2.12 -24.72 -9.18
N ALA A 413 -1.55 -25.37 -10.19
CA ALA A 413 -2.02 -26.67 -10.66
C ALA A 413 -1.91 -27.77 -9.59
N ALA A 414 -0.85 -27.74 -8.77
CA ALA A 414 -0.63 -28.70 -7.69
C ALA A 414 -1.72 -28.69 -6.62
N GLN A 415 -2.51 -27.61 -6.50
CA GLN A 415 -3.62 -27.52 -5.55
C GLN A 415 -4.89 -28.27 -6.00
N ALA A 416 -4.96 -28.68 -7.27
CA ALA A 416 -6.14 -29.32 -7.87
C ALA A 416 -5.75 -30.53 -8.77
N PRO A 417 -4.99 -31.51 -8.26
CA PRO A 417 -4.42 -32.59 -9.07
C PRO A 417 -5.48 -33.49 -9.74
N THR A 418 -6.70 -33.51 -9.21
CA THR A 418 -7.82 -34.32 -9.73
C THR A 418 -8.82 -33.51 -10.56
N ARG A 419 -8.57 -32.20 -10.79
CA ARG A 419 -9.49 -31.28 -11.47
C ARG A 419 -8.79 -30.50 -12.59
N PRO A 420 -8.32 -31.17 -13.66
CA PRO A 420 -7.68 -30.50 -14.79
C PRO A 420 -8.60 -29.48 -15.48
N ASP A 421 -9.91 -29.73 -15.47
CA ASP A 421 -10.95 -28.81 -15.95
C ASP A 421 -10.96 -27.47 -15.19
N LEU A 422 -10.58 -27.49 -13.90
CA LEU A 422 -10.47 -26.30 -13.07
C LEU A 422 -9.14 -25.58 -13.29
N VAL A 423 -8.05 -26.35 -13.41
CA VAL A 423 -6.70 -25.81 -13.67
C VAL A 423 -6.67 -24.97 -14.95
N GLU A 424 -7.32 -25.44 -16.02
CA GLU A 424 -7.43 -24.69 -17.28
C GLU A 424 -8.09 -23.31 -17.10
N LYS A 425 -9.05 -23.21 -16.19
CA LYS A 425 -9.81 -21.97 -15.93
C LYS A 425 -9.08 -21.01 -14.99
N VAL A 426 -8.21 -21.51 -14.11
CA VAL A 426 -7.60 -20.71 -13.03
C VAL A 426 -6.15 -20.30 -13.31
N VAL A 427 -5.46 -20.92 -14.26
CA VAL A 427 -4.12 -20.51 -14.67
C VAL A 427 -4.19 -19.31 -15.62
N PRO A 428 -3.61 -18.15 -15.29
CA PRO A 428 -3.69 -16.99 -16.16
C PRO A 428 -2.91 -17.08 -17.48
N THR A 429 -3.44 -16.40 -18.48
CA THR A 429 -2.92 -16.32 -19.85
C THR A 429 -2.24 -14.97 -20.16
N TYR A 430 -1.85 -14.23 -19.13
CA TYR A 430 -1.10 -12.97 -19.25
C TYR A 430 0.17 -13.00 -18.38
N PRO A 431 1.19 -12.18 -18.69
CA PRO A 431 2.44 -12.12 -17.94
C PRO A 431 2.28 -11.95 -16.43
N VAL A 432 3.11 -12.65 -15.64
CA VAL A 432 3.21 -12.39 -14.21
C VAL A 432 3.68 -10.95 -14.02
N GLY A 433 3.05 -10.23 -13.07
CA GLY A 433 3.25 -8.78 -12.90
C GLY A 433 2.37 -7.92 -13.82
N GLY A 434 1.61 -8.49 -14.75
CA GLY A 434 0.63 -7.72 -15.54
C GLY A 434 -0.48 -7.10 -14.67
N LYS A 435 -0.80 -7.77 -13.57
CA LYS A 435 -1.73 -7.34 -12.51
C LYS A 435 -1.07 -7.64 -11.16
N ARG A 436 -1.55 -6.98 -10.09
CA ARG A 436 -1.14 -7.31 -8.72
C ARG A 436 -1.57 -8.74 -8.41
N SER A 437 -0.62 -9.59 -8.04
CA SER A 437 -0.87 -10.96 -7.63
C SER A 437 -1.63 -10.99 -6.31
N LEU A 438 -2.39 -12.05 -6.08
CA LEU A 438 -3.10 -12.30 -4.84
C LEU A 438 -2.30 -13.30 -4.00
N LEU A 439 -2.32 -13.16 -2.67
CA LEU A 439 -1.71 -14.14 -1.79
C LEU A 439 -2.64 -15.34 -1.62
N ASP A 440 -2.08 -16.54 -1.70
CA ASP A 440 -2.85 -17.77 -1.68
C ASP A 440 -2.18 -18.84 -0.80
N ASN A 441 -2.96 -19.43 0.09
CA ASN A 441 -2.57 -20.60 0.89
C ASN A 441 -3.45 -21.82 0.61
N GLY A 442 -4.14 -21.85 -0.53
CA GLY A 442 -4.98 -22.95 -0.98
C GLY A 442 -6.46 -22.79 -0.65
N VAL A 443 -6.86 -21.80 0.16
CA VAL A 443 -8.27 -21.60 0.55
C VAL A 443 -9.17 -21.25 -0.63
N TRP A 444 -8.65 -20.51 -1.62
CA TRP A 444 -9.38 -20.21 -2.85
C TRP A 444 -9.64 -21.47 -3.67
N MET A 445 -8.59 -22.26 -3.91
CA MET A 445 -8.73 -23.50 -4.66
C MET A 445 -9.62 -24.51 -3.93
N ALA A 446 -9.50 -24.61 -2.60
CA ALA A 446 -10.39 -25.44 -1.79
C ALA A 446 -11.85 -25.01 -1.93
N ALA A 447 -12.14 -23.70 -1.96
CA ALA A 447 -13.49 -23.20 -2.20
C ALA A 447 -14.02 -23.60 -3.59
N LEU A 448 -13.19 -23.49 -4.64
CA LEU A 448 -13.57 -23.86 -6.01
C LEU A 448 -13.82 -25.37 -6.21
N GLN A 449 -13.21 -26.21 -5.38
CA GLN A 449 -13.35 -27.67 -5.45
C GLN A 449 -14.60 -28.21 -4.73
N ARG A 450 -15.36 -27.37 -4.03
CA ARG A 450 -16.58 -27.79 -3.33
C ARG A 450 -17.69 -28.17 -4.32
N ASP A 451 -18.49 -29.17 -3.97
CA ASP A 451 -19.60 -29.66 -4.80
C ASP A 451 -20.67 -28.59 -5.08
N ASN A 452 -20.85 -27.64 -4.16
CA ASN A 452 -21.83 -26.56 -4.29
C ASN A 452 -21.30 -25.31 -5.01
N VAL A 453 -20.07 -25.36 -5.57
CA VAL A 453 -19.40 -24.23 -6.21
C VAL A 453 -19.17 -24.51 -7.68
N SER A 454 -19.49 -23.54 -8.54
CA SER A 454 -19.29 -23.61 -9.99
C SER A 454 -18.50 -22.39 -10.48
N LEU A 455 -17.44 -22.63 -11.25
CA LEU A 455 -16.66 -21.59 -11.93
C LEU A 455 -17.06 -21.51 -13.42
N VAL A 456 -17.66 -20.38 -13.78
CA VAL A 456 -18.13 -20.06 -15.13
C VAL A 456 -17.20 -19.02 -15.75
N THR A 457 -16.71 -19.30 -16.95
CA THR A 457 -15.81 -18.41 -17.71
C THR A 457 -16.49 -17.74 -18.90
N ASP A 458 -17.72 -18.13 -19.20
CA ASP A 458 -18.54 -17.51 -20.25
C ASP A 458 -18.89 -16.07 -19.89
N GLY A 459 -18.85 -15.19 -20.89
CA GLY A 459 -19.26 -13.80 -20.73
C GLY A 459 -20.74 -13.68 -20.34
N ILE A 460 -21.09 -12.60 -19.64
CA ILE A 460 -22.49 -12.29 -19.31
C ILE A 460 -23.12 -11.51 -20.47
N THR A 461 -24.31 -11.93 -20.91
CA THR A 461 -25.08 -11.22 -21.94
C THR A 461 -26.09 -10.26 -21.31
N GLU A 462 -26.83 -10.72 -20.30
CA GLU A 462 -27.74 -9.89 -19.51
C GLU A 462 -28.01 -10.44 -18.11
N ILE A 463 -28.49 -9.55 -17.24
CA ILE A 463 -29.09 -9.86 -15.96
C ILE A 463 -30.60 -9.73 -16.13
N THR A 464 -31.33 -10.78 -15.75
CA THR A 464 -32.79 -10.85 -15.77
C THR A 464 -33.36 -10.59 -14.38
N GLU A 465 -34.68 -10.59 -14.24
CA GLU A 465 -35.33 -10.49 -12.92
C GLU A 465 -34.95 -11.66 -12.00
N ALA A 466 -34.75 -12.86 -12.57
CA ALA A 466 -34.47 -14.09 -11.83
C ALA A 466 -32.97 -14.40 -11.67
N GLY A 467 -32.10 -13.88 -12.54
CA GLY A 467 -30.67 -14.19 -12.46
C GLY A 467 -29.84 -13.71 -13.65
N ILE A 468 -28.96 -14.57 -14.17
CA ILE A 468 -27.92 -14.20 -15.13
C ILE A 468 -27.97 -15.13 -16.35
N VAL A 469 -27.89 -14.54 -17.55
CA VAL A 469 -27.72 -15.27 -18.82
C VAL A 469 -26.28 -15.09 -19.30
N THR A 470 -25.62 -16.20 -19.63
CA THR A 470 -24.27 -16.21 -20.18
C THR A 470 -24.26 -16.35 -21.70
N ALA A 471 -23.11 -16.12 -22.34
CA ALA A 471 -22.94 -16.08 -23.78
C ALA A 471 -23.20 -17.42 -24.50
N ASP A 472 -23.10 -18.52 -23.76
CA ASP A 472 -23.52 -19.87 -24.19
C ASP A 472 -25.05 -20.06 -24.24
N GLY A 473 -25.83 -19.04 -23.83
CA GLY A 473 -27.29 -19.08 -23.75
C GLY A 473 -27.83 -19.68 -22.45
N THR A 474 -26.97 -20.11 -21.53
CA THR A 474 -27.40 -20.72 -20.26
C THR A 474 -27.95 -19.65 -19.32
N ALA A 475 -29.21 -19.80 -18.90
CA ALA A 475 -29.83 -19.00 -17.85
C ALA A 475 -29.65 -19.67 -16.48
N ARG A 476 -29.25 -18.89 -15.47
CA ARG A 476 -29.09 -19.35 -14.09
C ARG A 476 -29.80 -18.41 -13.14
N ASP A 477 -30.67 -18.96 -12.30
CA ASP A 477 -31.43 -18.20 -11.31
C ASP A 477 -30.64 -18.07 -10.01
N PHE A 478 -30.73 -16.89 -9.39
CA PHE A 478 -30.02 -16.56 -8.16
C PHE A 478 -30.93 -15.83 -7.18
N ASP A 479 -30.64 -15.99 -5.89
CA ASP A 479 -31.30 -15.23 -4.83
C ASP A 479 -30.50 -13.96 -4.52
N VAL A 480 -29.18 -13.95 -4.73
CA VAL A 480 -28.27 -12.83 -4.44
C VAL A 480 -27.20 -12.70 -5.52
N ILE A 481 -26.86 -11.46 -5.90
CA ILE A 481 -25.69 -11.14 -6.75
C ILE A 481 -24.70 -10.27 -5.97
N ILE A 482 -23.43 -10.69 -5.93
CA ILE A 482 -22.34 -9.96 -5.30
C ILE A 482 -21.33 -9.52 -6.37
N TYR A 483 -21.09 -8.22 -6.47
CA TYR A 483 -20.12 -7.65 -7.41
C TYR A 483 -18.74 -7.51 -6.78
N GLY A 484 -17.79 -8.31 -7.26
CA GLY A 484 -16.35 -8.18 -7.03
C GLY A 484 -15.66 -7.46 -8.19
N THR A 485 -16.26 -6.36 -8.67
CA THR A 485 -15.94 -5.74 -9.97
C THR A 485 -14.97 -4.55 -9.89
N GLY A 486 -14.40 -4.30 -8.71
CA GLY A 486 -13.32 -3.34 -8.50
C GLY A 486 -13.79 -1.89 -8.38
N PHE A 487 -12.93 -0.95 -8.79
CA PHE A 487 -13.12 0.48 -8.52
C PHE A 487 -12.83 1.34 -9.75
N HIS A 488 -13.25 2.60 -9.72
CA HIS A 488 -12.91 3.61 -10.73
C HIS A 488 -11.50 4.20 -10.51
N ALA A 489 -10.46 3.37 -10.47
CA ALA A 489 -9.10 3.77 -10.08
C ALA A 489 -8.49 4.87 -10.95
N SER A 490 -8.75 4.88 -12.26
CA SER A 490 -8.18 5.87 -13.20
C SER A 490 -8.91 7.22 -13.20
N LYS A 491 -9.99 7.35 -12.42
CA LYS A 491 -10.76 8.58 -12.26
C LYS A 491 -10.29 9.36 -11.03
N PHE A 492 -9.02 9.78 -11.06
CA PHE A 492 -8.39 10.50 -9.97
C PHE A 492 -9.19 11.73 -9.55
N LEU A 493 -9.33 11.93 -8.23
CA LEU A 493 -9.97 13.08 -7.59
C LEU A 493 -11.45 13.32 -7.92
N GLU A 494 -12.06 12.55 -8.82
CA GLU A 494 -13.52 12.60 -8.99
C GLU A 494 -14.24 12.12 -7.71
N PRO A 495 -15.40 12.69 -7.36
CA PRO A 495 -16.20 13.63 -8.15
C PRO A 495 -15.91 15.11 -7.90
N MET A 496 -14.82 15.45 -7.19
CA MET A 496 -14.49 16.85 -6.88
C MET A 496 -14.26 17.63 -8.17
N LYS A 497 -14.82 18.85 -8.26
CA LYS A 497 -14.55 19.78 -9.36
C LYS A 497 -13.40 20.69 -8.96
N ILE A 498 -12.27 20.60 -9.67
CA ILE A 498 -11.04 21.29 -9.30
C ILE A 498 -10.69 22.29 -10.41
N ARG A 499 -10.72 23.59 -10.07
CA ARG A 499 -10.44 24.68 -10.99
C ARG A 499 -9.20 25.45 -10.54
N GLY A 500 -8.14 25.35 -11.35
CA GLY A 500 -6.88 26.03 -11.12
C GLY A 500 -6.86 27.42 -11.75
N ARG A 501 -5.67 27.81 -12.23
CA ARG A 501 -5.43 29.09 -12.87
C ARG A 501 -6.36 29.34 -14.05
N GLY A 502 -6.82 30.59 -14.18
CA GLY A 502 -7.76 30.97 -15.25
C GLY A 502 -9.06 30.16 -15.26
N ALA A 503 -9.46 29.59 -14.11
CA ALA A 503 -10.60 28.69 -13.96
C ALA A 503 -10.50 27.39 -14.79
N ALA A 504 -9.29 26.98 -15.18
CA ALA A 504 -9.06 25.74 -15.90
C ALA A 504 -9.46 24.52 -15.04
N ASP A 505 -10.29 23.65 -15.60
CA ASP A 505 -10.71 22.40 -14.94
C ASP A 505 -9.62 21.33 -15.04
N LEU A 506 -9.31 20.66 -13.92
CA LEU A 506 -8.25 19.65 -13.85
C LEU A 506 -8.54 18.44 -14.73
N HIS A 507 -9.76 17.92 -14.66
CA HIS A 507 -10.15 16.71 -15.39
C HIS A 507 -10.21 16.98 -16.89
N ALA A 508 -10.67 18.17 -17.30
CA ALA A 508 -10.61 18.62 -18.70
C ALA A 508 -9.16 18.80 -19.19
N THR A 509 -8.27 19.32 -18.34
CA THR A 509 -6.84 19.47 -18.65
C THR A 509 -6.15 18.12 -18.84
N TRP A 510 -6.53 17.12 -18.03
CA TRP A 510 -6.04 15.75 -18.16
C TRP A 510 -6.64 15.02 -19.37
N ASP A 511 -7.89 15.30 -19.75
CA ASP A 511 -8.59 14.65 -20.87
C ASP A 511 -8.49 13.11 -20.81
N GLY A 512 -8.85 12.54 -19.64
CA GLY A 512 -8.73 11.11 -19.37
C GLY A 512 -7.29 10.57 -19.28
N ASP A 513 -6.28 11.45 -19.31
CA ASP A 513 -4.86 11.13 -19.23
C ASP A 513 -4.15 11.79 -18.04
N PRO A 514 -4.45 11.37 -16.80
CA PRO A 514 -3.99 12.04 -15.59
C PRO A 514 -2.46 11.99 -15.42
N ARG A 515 -1.86 13.16 -15.18
CA ARG A 515 -0.41 13.37 -15.07
C ARG A 515 -0.07 14.31 -13.93
N ALA A 516 1.02 13.99 -13.23
CA ALA A 516 1.55 14.81 -12.14
C ALA A 516 3.06 14.62 -12.01
N TYR A 517 3.76 15.69 -11.62
CA TYR A 517 5.16 15.66 -11.24
C TYR A 517 5.32 14.92 -9.92
N LEU A 518 6.14 13.86 -9.92
CA LEU A 518 6.31 12.90 -8.82
C LEU A 518 4.98 12.32 -8.30
N GLY A 519 3.93 12.34 -9.12
CA GLY A 519 2.59 11.93 -8.71
C GLY A 519 1.88 12.89 -7.74
N MET A 520 2.49 14.04 -7.42
CA MET A 520 2.03 14.91 -6.35
C MET A 520 1.48 16.26 -6.82
N THR A 521 1.98 16.87 -7.89
CA THR A 521 1.55 18.23 -8.28
C THR A 521 1.57 18.42 -9.80
N THR A 522 0.81 19.38 -10.33
CA THR A 522 0.66 19.56 -11.79
C THR A 522 0.58 21.05 -12.18
N PRO A 523 1.12 21.47 -13.34
CA PRO A 523 1.10 22.87 -13.75
C PRO A 523 -0.33 23.41 -13.93
N GLY A 524 -0.56 24.65 -13.51
CA GLY A 524 -1.86 25.32 -13.55
C GLY A 524 -2.69 25.14 -12.28
N PHE A 525 -2.22 24.36 -11.31
CA PHE A 525 -2.93 24.05 -10.06
C PHE A 525 -2.01 24.31 -8.85
N PRO A 526 -1.77 25.59 -8.52
CA PRO A 526 -0.77 25.95 -7.51
C PRO A 526 -1.15 25.46 -6.13
N ASN A 527 -0.15 25.08 -5.33
CA ASN A 527 -0.33 24.59 -3.95
C ASN A 527 -1.33 23.43 -3.79
N LEU A 528 -1.70 22.74 -4.87
CA LEU A 528 -2.47 21.51 -4.85
C LEU A 528 -1.50 20.32 -4.87
N PHE A 529 -1.61 19.47 -3.86
CA PHE A 529 -0.79 18.28 -3.71
C PHE A 529 -1.66 17.02 -3.62
N MET A 530 -1.22 15.95 -4.26
CA MET A 530 -1.89 14.65 -4.29
C MET A 530 -1.00 13.62 -3.59
N ILE A 531 -1.58 12.87 -2.65
CA ILE A 531 -0.97 11.64 -2.16
C ILE A 531 -1.66 10.48 -2.86
N TYR A 532 -0.86 9.51 -3.29
CA TYR A 532 -1.32 8.40 -4.13
C TYR A 532 -1.94 8.90 -5.45
N GLY A 533 -1.31 9.90 -6.07
CA GLY A 533 -1.71 10.44 -7.38
C GLY A 533 -1.16 9.61 -8.56
N PRO A 534 -1.19 10.15 -9.79
CA PRO A 534 -0.76 9.42 -10.99
C PRO A 534 0.67 8.87 -10.88
N ASN A 535 0.88 7.66 -11.40
CA ASN A 535 2.18 6.97 -11.44
C ASN A 535 2.85 6.68 -10.08
N THR A 536 2.08 6.49 -8.99
CA THR A 536 2.60 6.19 -7.64
C THR A 536 2.17 4.83 -7.08
N ASN A 537 1.31 4.09 -7.78
CA ASN A 537 0.91 2.75 -7.39
C ASN A 537 2.03 1.73 -7.61
N ILE A 538 2.01 0.67 -6.80
CA ILE A 538 3.02 -0.39 -6.80
C ILE A 538 2.39 -1.75 -7.16
N VAL A 539 3.14 -2.56 -7.91
CA VAL A 539 2.66 -3.87 -8.40
C VAL A 539 3.35 -5.03 -7.70
N VAL A 540 4.68 -5.04 -7.70
CA VAL A 540 5.49 -6.19 -7.23
C VAL A 540 6.45 -5.85 -6.09
N ASN A 541 6.56 -4.59 -5.72
CA ASN A 541 7.53 -4.09 -4.74
C ASN A 541 6.90 -3.16 -3.71
N GLY A 542 7.42 -3.19 -2.49
CA GLY A 542 7.21 -2.17 -1.45
C GLY A 542 5.82 -2.12 -0.82
N SER A 543 5.54 -0.98 -0.18
CA SER A 543 4.32 -0.71 0.57
C SER A 543 3.77 0.66 0.21
N ILE A 544 2.44 0.79 0.10
CA ILE A 544 1.82 2.09 -0.17
C ILE A 544 2.00 3.07 1.00
N ILE A 545 2.23 2.55 2.21
CA ILE A 545 2.58 3.37 3.37
C ILE A 545 3.93 4.03 3.15
N PHE A 546 4.92 3.28 2.65
CA PHE A 546 6.24 3.82 2.33
C PHE A 546 6.17 4.94 1.27
N PHE A 547 5.41 4.73 0.19
CA PHE A 547 5.17 5.78 -0.82
C PHE A 547 4.45 6.99 -0.23
N SER A 548 3.50 6.78 0.68
CA SER A 548 2.80 7.87 1.36
C SER A 548 3.73 8.67 2.27
N GLU A 549 4.62 8.02 3.03
CA GLU A 549 5.63 8.69 3.87
C GLU A 549 6.63 9.51 3.04
N CYS A 550 7.11 8.96 1.91
CA CYS A 550 7.94 9.69 0.97
C CYS A 550 7.22 10.92 0.38
N SER A 551 5.95 10.74 -0.02
CA SER A 551 5.15 11.83 -0.59
C SER A 551 4.87 12.93 0.42
N VAL A 552 4.49 12.57 1.66
CA VAL A 552 4.23 13.54 2.72
C VAL A 552 5.51 14.29 3.11
N ARG A 553 6.66 13.61 3.18
CA ARG A 553 7.96 14.29 3.39
C ARG A 553 8.20 15.36 2.33
N TYR A 554 8.03 15.01 1.06
CA TYR A 554 8.25 15.95 -0.05
C TYR A 554 7.25 17.11 -0.02
N ILE A 555 5.96 16.84 0.19
CA ILE A 555 4.91 17.86 0.26
C ILE A 555 5.16 18.81 1.45
N VAL A 556 5.52 18.30 2.62
CA VAL A 556 5.88 19.14 3.77
C VAL A 556 7.14 19.96 3.46
N GLY A 557 8.09 19.40 2.70
CA GLY A 557 9.22 20.17 2.15
C GLY A 557 8.78 21.33 1.24
N CYS A 558 7.76 21.13 0.40
CA CYS A 558 7.19 22.18 -0.44
C CYS A 558 6.55 23.29 0.41
N LEU A 559 5.79 22.91 1.45
CA LEU A 559 5.21 23.88 2.40
C LEU A 559 6.30 24.63 3.17
N LYS A 560 7.39 23.96 3.53
CA LYS A 560 8.57 24.60 4.14
C LYS A 560 9.14 25.66 3.20
N MET A 561 9.32 25.33 1.92
CA MET A 561 9.82 26.28 0.91
C MET A 561 8.92 27.51 0.77
N LEU A 562 7.60 27.33 0.72
CA LEU A 562 6.63 28.44 0.72
C LEU A 562 6.80 29.32 1.97
N ALA A 563 6.88 28.69 3.14
CA ALA A 563 6.99 29.38 4.43
C ALA A 563 8.32 30.13 4.60
N GLU A 564 9.45 29.56 4.17
CA GLU A 564 10.78 30.16 4.24
C GLU A 564 10.94 31.33 3.27
N THR A 565 10.40 31.20 2.05
CA THR A 565 10.53 32.22 1.00
C THR A 565 9.48 33.33 1.10
N GLY A 566 8.41 33.12 1.88
CA GLY A 566 7.25 34.02 1.92
C GLY A 566 6.44 33.99 0.62
N ALA A 567 6.58 32.94 -0.17
CA ALA A 567 5.83 32.76 -1.40
C ALA A 567 4.37 32.39 -1.12
N ARG A 568 3.48 32.86 -1.99
CA ARG A 568 2.04 32.62 -1.88
C ARG A 568 1.56 31.47 -2.76
N ALA A 569 2.27 31.19 -3.86
CA ALA A 569 1.95 30.08 -4.75
C ALA A 569 3.21 29.40 -5.26
N MET A 570 3.14 28.08 -5.41
CA MET A 570 4.11 27.27 -6.12
C MET A 570 3.42 26.24 -7.01
N GLU A 571 3.99 25.97 -8.17
CA GLU A 571 3.57 24.92 -9.10
C GLU A 571 4.78 24.43 -9.92
N PRO A 572 4.80 23.16 -10.36
CA PRO A 572 5.93 22.66 -11.13
C PRO A 572 6.03 23.39 -12.46
N LYS A 573 7.25 23.63 -12.92
CA LYS A 573 7.52 24.07 -14.30
C LYS A 573 6.99 23.01 -15.27
N ARG A 574 6.37 23.46 -16.36
CA ARG A 574 5.75 22.56 -17.35
C ARG A 574 6.77 21.62 -17.96
N GLU A 575 7.94 22.13 -18.31
CA GLU A 575 9.05 21.37 -18.87
C GLU A 575 9.57 20.28 -17.92
N VAL A 576 9.61 20.53 -16.61
CA VAL A 576 10.01 19.54 -15.59
C VAL A 576 8.93 18.46 -15.43
N HIS A 577 7.67 18.88 -15.34
CA HIS A 577 6.52 17.99 -15.31
C HIS A 577 6.48 17.06 -16.53
N ASP A 578 6.62 17.60 -17.73
CA ASP A 578 6.48 16.86 -18.98
C ASP A 578 7.67 15.90 -19.18
N ALA A 579 8.89 16.34 -18.89
CA ALA A 579 10.08 15.48 -18.96
C ALA A 579 10.02 14.30 -17.97
N PHE A 580 9.58 14.56 -16.73
CA PHE A 580 9.37 13.51 -15.74
C PHE A 580 8.36 12.46 -16.23
N ASN A 581 7.20 12.91 -16.72
CA ASN A 581 6.16 12.00 -17.18
C ASN A 581 6.58 11.21 -18.42
N ALA A 582 7.32 11.82 -19.37
CA ALA A 582 7.85 11.10 -20.53
C ALA A 582 8.80 9.95 -20.12
N ARG A 583 9.67 10.19 -19.13
CA ARG A 583 10.56 9.16 -18.57
C ARG A 583 9.78 8.02 -17.90
N VAL A 584 8.76 8.36 -17.12
CA VAL A 584 7.89 7.38 -16.44
C VAL A 584 7.10 6.56 -17.45
N ASP A 585 6.55 7.18 -18.49
CA ASP A 585 5.78 6.51 -19.53
C ASP A 585 6.66 5.53 -20.33
N ALA A 586 7.88 5.94 -20.72
CA ALA A 586 8.83 5.09 -21.40
C ALA A 586 9.20 3.85 -20.56
N ALA A 587 9.47 4.05 -19.26
CA ALA A 587 9.79 2.96 -18.35
C ALA A 587 8.59 2.02 -18.14
N ASN A 588 7.39 2.57 -17.94
CA ASN A 588 6.17 1.76 -17.82
C ASN A 588 5.91 0.89 -19.07
N GLY A 589 6.26 1.38 -20.27
CA GLY A 589 6.17 0.60 -21.51
C GLY A 589 7.07 -0.65 -21.53
N LEU A 590 8.09 -0.69 -20.68
CA LEU A 590 9.04 -1.80 -20.54
C LEU A 590 8.72 -2.71 -19.35
N MET A 591 7.48 -2.69 -18.85
CA MET A 591 7.05 -3.53 -17.72
C MET A 591 5.93 -4.49 -18.13
N ALA A 592 5.81 -5.62 -17.42
CA ALA A 592 4.76 -6.62 -17.66
C ALA A 592 3.35 -6.01 -17.63
N TRP A 593 3.09 -5.05 -16.74
CA TRP A 593 1.81 -4.32 -16.70
C TRP A 593 1.63 -3.29 -17.82
N GLY A 594 2.72 -2.86 -18.47
CA GLY A 594 2.70 -2.02 -19.66
C GLY A 594 2.42 -2.81 -20.94
N ALA A 595 2.70 -4.12 -20.95
CA ALA A 595 2.61 -4.98 -22.12
C ALA A 595 1.24 -4.88 -22.82
N PRO A 596 1.17 -4.75 -24.17
CA PRO A 596 -0.07 -4.46 -24.89
C PRO A 596 -1.21 -5.46 -24.64
N GLN A 597 -0.88 -6.74 -24.47
CA GLN A 597 -1.83 -7.84 -24.21
C GLN A 597 -2.43 -7.81 -22.80
N VAL A 598 -1.90 -7.00 -21.88
CA VAL A 598 -2.41 -6.90 -20.51
C VAL A 598 -3.50 -5.84 -20.44
N SER A 599 -4.71 -6.30 -20.11
CA SER A 599 -5.86 -5.45 -19.75
C SER A 599 -5.98 -5.36 -18.22
N SER A 600 -5.72 -4.18 -17.65
CA SER A 600 -5.80 -3.91 -16.22
C SER A 600 -6.31 -2.50 -15.95
N TRP A 601 -6.74 -2.23 -14.71
CA TRP A 601 -7.13 -0.89 -14.28
C TRP A 601 -5.95 0.10 -14.19
N TYR A 602 -4.72 -0.37 -14.42
CA TYR A 602 -3.54 0.49 -14.47
C TYR A 602 -3.51 1.38 -15.70
N LYS A 603 -4.17 0.95 -16.79
CA LYS A 603 -4.22 1.66 -18.06
C LYS A 603 -5.48 2.52 -18.15
N ASN A 604 -5.35 3.71 -18.73
CA ASN A 604 -6.51 4.51 -19.11
C ASN A 604 -7.09 4.04 -20.45
N GLU A 605 -8.15 4.71 -20.89
CA GLU A 605 -8.85 4.44 -22.15
C GLU A 605 -7.96 4.64 -23.39
N LYS A 606 -6.87 5.42 -23.26
CA LYS A 606 -5.85 5.64 -24.30
C LYS A 606 -4.74 4.58 -24.27
N GLY A 607 -4.81 3.59 -23.38
CA GLY A 607 -3.84 2.50 -23.24
C GLY A 607 -2.56 2.84 -22.47
N ARG A 608 -2.40 4.07 -21.97
CA ARG A 608 -1.24 4.48 -21.16
C ARG A 608 -1.37 3.97 -19.73
N VAL A 609 -0.28 3.47 -19.16
CA VAL A 609 -0.20 3.19 -17.72
C VAL A 609 -0.20 4.51 -16.95
N THR A 610 -1.26 4.77 -16.21
CA THR A 610 -1.47 6.03 -15.47
C THR A 610 -1.28 5.87 -13.97
N GLN A 611 -1.26 4.63 -13.50
CA GLN A 611 -1.28 4.31 -12.07
C GLN A 611 0.10 4.06 -11.50
N ASN A 612 0.96 3.33 -12.20
CA ASN A 612 2.08 2.63 -11.57
C ASN A 612 3.41 3.38 -11.67
N TRP A 613 4.20 3.24 -10.62
CA TRP A 613 5.62 3.60 -10.58
C TRP A 613 6.47 2.45 -11.17
N PRO A 614 7.32 2.70 -12.19
CA PRO A 614 8.08 1.64 -12.86
C PRO A 614 9.52 1.45 -12.37
N PHE A 615 10.00 2.27 -11.43
CA PHE A 615 11.38 2.23 -10.96
C PHE A 615 11.51 1.56 -9.59
N ALA A 616 12.73 1.46 -9.08
CA ALA A 616 12.97 0.88 -7.77
C ALA A 616 12.43 1.78 -6.64
N LEU A 617 12.26 1.21 -5.44
CA LEU A 617 11.80 1.96 -4.26
C LEU A 617 12.80 3.06 -3.88
N VAL A 618 14.09 2.77 -3.97
CA VAL A 618 15.16 3.75 -3.70
C VAL A 618 15.11 4.95 -4.65
N ASP A 619 14.63 4.77 -5.89
CA ASP A 619 14.52 5.86 -6.85
C ASP A 619 13.38 6.82 -6.45
N TYR A 620 12.27 6.28 -5.95
CA TYR A 620 11.19 7.12 -5.42
C TYR A 620 11.63 7.83 -4.14
N TRP A 621 12.32 7.13 -3.23
CA TRP A 621 12.87 7.74 -2.01
C TRP A 621 13.80 8.92 -2.35
N ARG A 622 14.78 8.71 -3.25
CA ARG A 622 15.72 9.77 -3.69
C ARG A 622 14.99 10.96 -4.32
N ALA A 623 14.05 10.68 -5.23
CA ALA A 623 13.28 11.72 -5.90
C ALA A 623 12.40 12.55 -4.95
N THR A 624 12.15 12.05 -3.73
CA THR A 624 11.26 12.66 -2.74
C THR A 624 11.96 13.07 -1.44
N LEU A 625 13.30 13.17 -1.44
CA LEU A 625 14.06 13.60 -0.25
C LEU A 625 13.78 15.07 0.11
N ALA A 626 13.76 15.96 -0.88
CA ALA A 626 13.41 17.36 -0.73
C ALA A 626 13.01 17.95 -2.10
N PRO A 627 12.14 18.98 -2.14
CA PRO A 627 11.87 19.71 -3.37
C PRO A 627 13.07 20.57 -3.79
N ASP A 628 13.40 20.54 -5.07
CA ASP A 628 14.36 21.46 -5.69
C ASP A 628 13.64 22.76 -6.09
N PRO A 629 14.01 23.94 -5.55
CA PRO A 629 13.43 25.22 -5.98
C PRO A 629 13.51 25.47 -7.49
N GLY A 630 14.51 24.89 -8.17
CA GLY A 630 14.69 24.96 -9.61
C GLY A 630 13.58 24.28 -10.41
N ASP A 631 12.82 23.36 -9.80
CA ASP A 631 11.72 22.65 -10.44
C ASP A 631 10.41 23.46 -10.48
N PHE A 632 10.32 24.52 -9.68
CA PHE A 632 9.06 25.23 -9.43
C PHE A 632 9.05 26.65 -9.99
N ARG A 633 7.85 27.11 -10.35
CA ARG A 633 7.53 28.54 -10.42
C ARG A 633 7.02 28.95 -9.06
N ILE A 634 7.64 29.97 -8.47
CA ILE A 634 7.33 30.45 -7.12
C ILE A 634 6.90 31.92 -7.22
N GLU A 635 5.68 32.22 -6.76
CA GLU A 635 5.13 33.56 -6.77
C GLU A 635 5.26 34.18 -5.38
N LYS A 636 6.14 35.18 -5.27
CA LYS A 636 6.34 35.91 -4.02
C LYS A 636 5.20 36.88 -3.74
N ALA A 637 4.99 37.19 -2.47
CA ALA A 637 4.23 38.38 -2.12
C ALA A 637 4.92 39.63 -2.71
N ALA A 638 4.14 40.58 -3.25
CA ALA A 638 4.68 41.90 -3.50
C ALA A 638 5.10 42.47 -2.13
N GLU A 639 6.36 42.90 -2.00
CA GLU A 639 6.76 43.66 -0.81
C GLU A 639 5.84 44.90 -0.73
N PRO A 640 5.27 45.22 0.44
CA PRO A 640 4.57 46.48 0.60
C PRO A 640 5.53 47.59 0.21
N VAL A 641 5.20 48.37 -0.81
CA VAL A 641 5.93 49.61 -1.10
C VAL A 641 5.73 50.50 0.12
N ALA A 642 6.82 50.74 0.85
CA ALA A 642 6.84 51.48 2.11
C ALA A 642 6.38 52.94 1.94
#